data_AF-A0A496XFE7-F1
#
_entry.id   AF-A0A496XFE7-F1
#
_cell.length_a   1.000
_cell.length_b   1.000
_cell.length_c   1.000
_cell.angle_alpha   90.00
_cell.angle_beta   90.00
_cell.angle_gamma   90.00
#
_symmetry.space_group_name_H-M   'P 1'
#
loop_
_entity.id
_entity.type
_entity.pdbx_description
1 polymer ?
#
loop_
_entity_poly.entity_id
_entity_poly.type
_entity_poly.pdbx_seq_one_letter_code
_entity_poly.pdbx_strand_id
1 'polypeptide(L)'
;MSLRTIAAAITLWGVVLLVQLMVAGQVLAEPELSRFLPGIDPGELFADANRIGEAEGEPPAAAVFEDDEQLGFVFLTSDYVNSTGYSGKPIHQLVVLDMDGVVRKVLLVEHHEPIVLIGIPEKRIVAVLDNYIGTNIGQMVRGELGEPKVDVVTGATVTVMVMDDNILRSAIAVARAHHLSGLAPRRKRVGPTASINPDIIAVEDWQTLLDEAAVQQLKLTLGQVNAAFEASGDPLAVKAAEEGPADETFIELYTAIVSIPAIGRSLLGEAEYKNLIGKLEPDQQAILVAGGGRYSFKGSGYVRGGIFDRFQVVQGDALIRFHDYEHKRLRRIAASGAPKLKDVDLFVVPTDQGFDGAMPWQLELLVGRLTGPTKKSFLNFDLLYTPPDKYLIYAQPEVLPAVGLLSWLNADAEDAPLWKKMWVNKLPEVAILLVALSVLTVIFFFQDWLVKRPVLTDRVRVGFLIFTLFGIGWYANAQLSVVNILAVLNALVSGFDWSYFLMEPLIFLLWGSIATALLFWARGPYCGWLCPFGALQELMNRVAKLIRIPQISVSWGFHERLWALKYLIFLVLFGFSLHSLEWAERLAEVEPFKTAIILKFQRTWPFVLFAVAVLVPGLFIERFYCRYLCPLGAALAIPGRLRMFEWLKRYKECGSPCQRCAQECMVQAIHKEGKINVNECLYCLHCQVVYVDDHACPVLIQKRLKRERPSKAAVDGKSAAAQRLADIKAQGKQQVEVIAVSD
;
A
#
# COMPACT_ATOMS: atom_id res chain seq x y z
N MET A 1 -39.09 13.54 38.73
CA MET A 1 -39.03 13.77 37.26
C MET A 1 -39.68 12.58 36.58
N SER A 2 -40.69 12.80 35.73
CA SER A 2 -41.40 11.70 35.05
C SER A 2 -40.49 11.09 33.97
N LEU A 3 -40.63 9.79 33.68
CA LEU A 3 -39.87 9.12 32.61
C LEU A 3 -39.94 9.85 31.26
N ARG A 4 -41.03 10.59 31.00
CA ARG A 4 -41.19 11.44 29.80
C ARG A 4 -40.23 12.63 29.77
N THR A 5 -39.92 13.23 30.91
CA THR A 5 -38.95 14.34 31.00
C THR A 5 -37.50 13.87 30.80
N ILE A 6 -37.17 12.64 31.21
CA ILE A 6 -35.85 12.04 30.97
C ILE A 6 -35.70 11.67 29.49
N ALA A 7 -36.73 11.06 28.89
CA ALA A 7 -36.72 10.71 27.47
C ALA A 7 -36.59 11.95 26.57
N ALA A 8 -37.31 13.03 26.89
CA ALA A 8 -37.21 14.30 26.16
C ALA A 8 -35.84 14.99 26.29
N ALA A 9 -35.21 14.88 27.46
CA ALA A 9 -33.85 15.40 27.67
C ALA A 9 -32.80 14.60 26.89
N ILE A 10 -32.95 13.26 26.82
CA ILE A 10 -32.06 12.38 26.05
C ILE A 10 -32.21 12.61 24.55
N THR A 11 -33.44 12.79 24.03
CA THR A 11 -33.65 13.10 22.61
C THR A 11 -33.14 14.48 22.25
N LEU A 12 -33.33 15.49 23.12
CA LEU A 12 -32.78 16.82 22.90
C LEU A 12 -31.25 16.81 22.91
N TRP A 13 -30.63 16.09 23.84
CA TRP A 13 -29.17 15.88 23.85
C TRP A 13 -28.67 15.13 22.62
N GLY A 14 -29.40 14.10 22.17
CA GLY A 14 -29.07 13.36 20.96
C GLY A 14 -29.13 14.23 19.70
N VAL A 15 -30.13 15.12 19.60
CA VAL A 15 -30.25 16.07 18.49
C VAL A 15 -29.17 17.15 18.55
N VAL A 16 -28.86 17.69 19.73
CA VAL A 16 -27.76 18.67 19.90
C VAL A 16 -26.41 18.03 19.56
N LEU A 17 -26.16 16.78 19.96
CA LEU A 17 -24.95 16.04 19.61
C LEU A 17 -24.88 15.78 18.09
N LEU A 18 -26.00 15.44 17.45
CA LEU A 18 -26.09 15.26 16.00
C LEU A 18 -25.85 16.56 15.23
N VAL A 19 -26.37 17.70 15.73
CA VAL A 19 -26.14 19.02 15.14
C VAL A 19 -24.68 19.44 15.35
N GLN A 20 -24.08 19.17 16.50
CA GLN A 20 -22.65 19.42 16.72
C GLN A 20 -21.75 18.54 15.85
N LEU A 21 -22.12 17.27 15.63
CA LEU A 21 -21.44 16.37 14.70
C LEU A 21 -21.61 16.80 13.23
N MET A 22 -22.76 17.37 12.86
CA MET A 22 -22.99 17.91 11.51
C MET A 22 -22.25 19.23 11.26
N VAL A 23 -22.08 20.07 12.28
CA VAL A 23 -21.32 21.34 12.16
C VAL A 23 -19.81 21.09 12.18
N ALA A 24 -19.33 20.03 12.84
CA ALA A 24 -17.91 19.64 12.81
C ALA A 24 -17.44 19.06 11.46
N GLY A 25 -18.36 18.70 10.56
CA GLY A 25 -18.04 18.09 9.26
C GLY A 25 -17.59 19.05 8.15
N GLN A 26 -17.29 20.31 8.47
CA GLN A 26 -16.86 21.32 7.49
C GLN A 26 -15.46 21.92 7.77
N VAL A 27 -14.66 21.32 8.66
CA VAL A 27 -13.23 21.66 8.70
C VAL A 27 -12.60 21.04 7.45
N LEU A 28 -12.35 21.88 6.45
CA LEU A 28 -11.53 21.56 5.28
C LEU A 28 -10.23 20.93 5.80
N ALA A 29 -9.85 19.77 5.23
CA ALA A 29 -8.57 19.14 5.55
C ALA A 29 -7.46 20.18 5.37
N GLU A 30 -6.81 20.54 6.47
CA GLU A 30 -5.74 21.53 6.48
C GLU A 30 -4.55 20.97 5.69
N PRO A 31 -3.87 21.76 4.84
CA PRO A 31 -2.67 21.31 4.12
C PRO A 31 -1.62 20.72 5.07
N GLU A 32 -0.93 19.64 4.69
CA GLU A 32 0.13 19.07 5.56
C GLU A 32 1.27 20.07 5.75
N LEU A 33 1.50 21.00 4.80
CA LEU A 33 2.42 22.12 4.95
C LEU A 33 2.22 22.86 6.29
N SER A 34 0.98 23.12 6.69
CA SER A 34 0.65 23.82 7.95
C SER A 34 1.17 23.09 9.19
N ARG A 35 1.33 21.75 9.13
CA ARG A 35 1.93 20.95 10.22
C ARG A 35 3.43 21.24 10.40
N PHE A 36 4.13 21.55 9.31
CA PHE A 36 5.59 21.70 9.31
C PHE A 36 6.05 23.15 9.50
N LEU A 37 5.28 24.16 9.07
CA LEU A 37 5.67 25.57 9.16
C LEU A 37 6.05 26.05 10.58
N PRO A 38 5.31 25.71 11.67
CA PRO A 38 5.60 26.23 13.00
C PRO A 38 6.94 25.77 13.59
N GLY A 39 7.51 24.67 13.07
CA GLY A 39 8.76 24.08 13.55
C GLY A 39 10.02 24.62 12.88
N ILE A 40 9.88 25.54 11.92
CA ILE A 40 10.96 25.98 11.04
C ILE A 40 11.35 27.41 11.37
N ASP A 41 12.65 27.63 11.53
CA ASP A 41 13.20 28.98 11.62
C ASP A 41 13.13 29.63 10.22
N PRO A 42 12.46 30.80 10.05
CA PRO A 42 12.46 31.51 8.77
C PRO A 42 13.87 31.72 8.20
N GLY A 43 14.86 31.97 9.07
CA GLY A 43 16.28 32.11 8.71
C GLY A 43 16.89 30.84 8.09
N GLU A 44 16.28 29.68 8.32
CA GLU A 44 16.66 28.42 7.69
C GLU A 44 16.16 28.34 6.23
N LEU A 45 15.08 29.03 5.86
CA LEU A 45 14.54 29.02 4.49
C LEU A 45 15.27 30.03 3.59
N PHE A 46 15.41 31.26 4.08
CA PHE A 46 16.23 32.32 3.50
C PHE A 46 17.04 32.96 4.64
N ALA A 47 18.31 33.28 4.40
CA ALA A 47 19.19 33.81 5.45
C ALA A 47 18.64 35.09 6.12
N ASP A 48 17.92 35.91 5.35
CA ASP A 48 17.40 37.21 5.78
C ASP A 48 15.90 37.17 6.14
N ALA A 49 15.25 36.00 6.07
CA ALA A 49 13.83 35.88 6.39
C ALA A 49 13.56 35.98 7.90
N ASN A 50 12.46 36.65 8.25
CA ASN A 50 12.02 36.79 9.63
C ASN A 50 10.55 36.36 9.86
N ARG A 51 9.80 36.06 8.80
CA ARG A 51 8.39 35.66 8.88
C ARG A 51 7.98 34.70 7.76
N ILE A 52 7.12 33.74 8.09
CA ILE A 52 6.44 32.84 7.14
C ILE A 52 4.93 33.07 7.26
N GLY A 53 4.23 33.17 6.13
CA GLY A 53 2.78 33.32 6.04
C GLY A 53 2.03 32.00 6.23
N GLU A 54 0.71 32.04 6.11
CA GLU A 54 -0.13 30.84 6.13
C GLU A 54 -0.05 30.09 4.79
N ALA A 55 -0.30 28.79 4.82
CA ALA A 55 -0.35 27.96 3.63
C ALA A 55 -1.64 28.23 2.85
N GLU A 56 -1.53 28.76 1.63
CA GLU A 56 -2.65 29.15 0.79
C GLU A 56 -2.47 28.62 -0.64
N GLY A 57 -3.58 28.49 -1.39
CA GLY A 57 -3.57 28.12 -2.81
C GLY A 57 -3.66 26.62 -3.11
N GLU A 58 -3.62 26.30 -4.41
CA GLU A 58 -3.66 24.93 -4.95
C GLU A 58 -2.59 24.81 -6.06
N PRO A 59 -1.43 24.17 -5.83
CA PRO A 59 -1.02 23.52 -4.57
C PRO A 59 -0.79 24.49 -3.39
N PRO A 60 -0.96 24.02 -2.13
CA PRO A 60 -0.69 24.83 -0.95
C PRO A 60 0.78 25.31 -0.88
N ALA A 61 0.97 26.61 -0.74
CA ALA A 61 2.28 27.24 -0.53
C ALA A 61 2.17 28.40 0.48
N ALA A 62 3.22 28.62 1.25
CA ALA A 62 3.31 29.73 2.20
C ALA A 62 4.35 30.76 1.73
N ALA A 63 3.98 32.04 1.77
CA ALA A 63 4.90 33.13 1.44
C ALA A 63 5.95 33.33 2.55
N VAL A 64 7.20 33.60 2.18
CA VAL A 64 8.29 33.89 3.12
C VAL A 64 8.74 35.34 2.96
N PHE A 65 8.97 36.04 4.08
CA PHE A 65 9.20 37.48 4.11
C PHE A 65 10.47 37.87 4.88
N GLU A 66 11.10 38.95 4.42
CA GLU A 66 11.99 39.82 5.19
C GLU A 66 11.19 41.10 5.49
N ASP A 67 10.71 41.25 6.72
CA ASP A 67 9.79 42.31 7.13
C ASP A 67 8.50 42.33 6.29
N ASP A 68 8.38 43.32 5.40
CA ASP A 68 7.26 43.54 4.49
C ASP A 68 7.57 43.10 3.04
N GLU A 69 8.81 42.72 2.74
CA GLU A 69 9.23 42.25 1.42
C GLU A 69 9.08 40.73 1.30
N GLN A 70 8.36 40.28 0.28
CA GLN A 70 8.20 38.85 0.01
C GLN A 70 9.43 38.32 -0.74
N LEU A 71 10.16 37.41 -0.11
CA LEU A 71 11.35 36.76 -0.67
C LEU A 71 11.02 35.59 -1.58
N GLY A 72 9.88 34.91 -1.33
CA GLY A 72 9.50 33.73 -2.10
C GLY A 72 8.38 32.92 -1.48
N PHE A 73 8.35 31.63 -1.83
CA PHE A 73 7.37 30.65 -1.39
C PHE A 73 8.05 29.38 -0.87
N VAL A 74 7.50 28.80 0.19
CA VAL A 74 7.82 27.47 0.69
C VAL A 74 6.60 26.56 0.55
N PHE A 75 6.81 25.33 0.10
CA PHE A 75 5.73 24.36 -0.08
C PHE A 75 6.22 22.95 0.18
N LEU A 76 5.28 22.05 0.45
CA LEU A 76 5.53 20.65 0.73
C LEU A 76 5.26 19.83 -0.54
N THR A 77 6.24 19.05 -1.00
CA THR A 77 6.08 18.25 -2.23
C THR A 77 4.90 17.28 -2.14
N SER A 78 4.70 16.65 -0.98
CA SER A 78 3.63 15.69 -0.74
C SER A 78 2.20 16.27 -0.78
N ASP A 79 2.05 17.59 -0.62
CA ASP A 79 0.75 18.27 -0.78
C ASP A 79 0.33 18.39 -2.25
N TYR A 80 1.26 18.14 -3.18
CA TYR A 80 0.99 18.22 -4.62
C TYR A 80 1.28 16.91 -5.36
N VAL A 81 2.49 16.38 -5.28
CA VAL A 81 2.88 15.09 -5.87
C VAL A 81 3.32 14.15 -4.76
N ASN A 82 2.55 13.08 -4.60
CA ASN A 82 2.78 12.07 -3.57
C ASN A 82 3.30 10.76 -4.17
N SER A 83 4.29 10.84 -5.08
CA SER A 83 4.97 9.65 -5.55
C SER A 83 5.69 9.01 -4.36
N THR A 84 5.40 7.74 -4.11
CA THR A 84 5.88 7.03 -2.92
C THR A 84 7.12 6.20 -3.25
N GLY A 85 8.07 6.16 -2.31
CA GLY A 85 9.26 5.33 -2.42
C GLY A 85 9.00 3.88 -2.01
N TYR A 86 10.05 3.16 -1.63
CA TYR A 86 9.97 1.75 -1.27
C TYR A 86 9.08 1.50 -0.04
N SER A 87 8.88 2.51 0.80
CA SER A 87 8.03 2.45 1.99
C SER A 87 6.52 2.47 1.70
N GLY A 88 6.10 2.92 0.51
CA GLY A 88 4.69 3.21 0.21
C GLY A 88 4.11 4.37 1.00
N LYS A 89 4.93 5.11 1.76
CA LYS A 89 4.55 6.35 2.47
C LYS A 89 5.06 7.58 1.71
N PRO A 90 4.41 8.74 1.90
CA PRO A 90 4.90 10.01 1.36
C PRO A 90 6.32 10.33 1.83
N ILE A 91 7.10 10.98 0.96
CA ILE A 91 8.41 11.52 1.30
C ILE A 91 8.26 13.05 1.36
N HIS A 92 8.15 13.58 2.57
CA HIS A 92 7.86 14.98 2.83
C HIS A 92 9.13 15.81 2.65
N GLN A 93 9.15 16.64 1.61
CA GLN A 93 10.25 17.56 1.31
C GLN A 93 9.68 18.97 1.22
N LEU A 94 10.31 19.91 1.92
CA LEU A 94 10.02 21.33 1.74
C LEU A 94 10.94 21.89 0.68
N VAL A 95 10.35 22.58 -0.28
CA VAL A 95 11.07 23.25 -1.36
C VAL A 95 10.81 24.74 -1.23
N VAL A 96 11.89 25.52 -1.34
CA VAL A 96 11.86 26.98 -1.25
C VAL A 96 12.18 27.55 -2.63
N LEU A 97 11.24 28.30 -3.19
CA LEU A 97 11.41 29.07 -4.42
C LEU A 97 11.47 30.56 -4.08
N ASP A 98 12.39 31.29 -4.70
CA ASP A 98 12.33 32.76 -4.67
C ASP A 98 11.33 33.33 -5.67
N MET A 99 11.18 34.66 -5.68
CA MET A 99 10.29 35.36 -6.61
C MET A 99 10.69 35.23 -8.10
N ASP A 100 11.95 34.89 -8.38
CA ASP A 100 12.43 34.59 -9.73
C ASP A 100 12.20 33.12 -10.12
N GLY A 101 11.63 32.31 -9.22
CA GLY A 101 11.40 30.87 -9.29
C GLY A 101 12.68 30.03 -9.35
N VAL A 102 13.72 30.52 -8.68
CA VAL A 102 14.96 29.78 -8.40
C VAL A 102 14.79 29.00 -7.11
N VAL A 103 15.15 27.72 -7.13
CA VAL A 103 15.20 26.87 -5.92
C VAL A 103 16.31 27.37 -5.01
N ARG A 104 15.96 27.86 -3.82
CA ARG A 104 16.90 28.33 -2.81
C ARG A 104 17.28 27.26 -1.81
N LYS A 105 16.36 26.35 -1.52
CA LYS A 105 16.58 25.27 -0.55
C LYS A 105 15.64 24.10 -0.77
N VAL A 106 16.11 22.90 -0.43
CA VAL A 106 15.29 21.69 -0.31
C VAL A 106 15.60 21.05 1.04
N LEU A 107 14.57 20.84 1.87
CA LEU A 107 14.69 20.23 3.18
C LEU A 107 13.92 18.92 3.22
N LEU A 108 14.59 17.82 3.56
CA LEU A 108 13.93 16.57 3.86
C LEU A 108 13.40 16.62 5.30
N VAL A 109 12.09 16.81 5.47
CA VAL A 109 11.48 17.03 6.79
C VAL A 109 10.93 15.76 7.42
N GLU A 110 10.40 14.83 6.63
CA GLU A 110 9.90 13.56 7.14
C GLU A 110 9.94 12.48 6.05
N HIS A 111 10.49 11.30 6.36
CA HIS A 111 10.47 10.17 5.44
C HIS A 111 10.45 8.83 6.18
N HIS A 112 9.97 7.79 5.50
CA HIS A 112 9.83 6.45 6.07
C HIS A 112 10.53 5.35 5.24
N GLU A 113 11.46 5.75 4.39
CA GLU A 113 12.20 4.87 3.49
C GLU A 113 13.11 3.86 4.23
N PRO A 114 12.87 2.53 4.10
CA PRO A 114 13.60 1.51 4.85
C PRO A 114 15.10 1.56 4.55
N ILE A 115 15.50 1.83 3.31
CA ILE A 115 16.90 1.83 2.88
C ILE A 115 17.72 2.94 3.58
N VAL A 116 17.10 4.08 3.85
CA VAL A 116 17.71 5.22 4.57
C VAL A 116 17.79 4.92 6.08
N LEU A 117 16.79 4.23 6.60
CA LEU A 117 16.73 3.82 8.02
C LEU A 117 17.61 2.59 8.35
N ILE A 118 18.10 1.85 7.34
CA ILE A 118 18.76 0.55 7.52
C ILE A 118 20.24 0.54 7.06
N GLY A 119 20.75 1.54 6.32
CA GLY A 119 22.19 1.52 5.98
C GLY A 119 22.83 2.70 5.22
N ILE A 120 22.09 3.60 4.58
CA ILE A 120 22.66 4.78 3.90
C ILE A 120 22.50 6.00 4.81
N PRO A 121 23.59 6.72 5.17
CA PRO A 121 23.47 7.93 6.00
C PRO A 121 22.56 8.95 5.33
N GLU A 122 21.55 9.45 6.05
CA GLU A 122 20.61 10.48 5.59
C GLU A 122 21.32 11.70 5.00
N LYS A 123 22.45 12.10 5.58
CA LYS A 123 23.33 13.17 5.07
C LYS A 123 23.74 12.99 3.60
N ARG A 124 23.88 11.76 3.10
CA ARG A 124 24.19 11.51 1.69
C ARG A 124 23.00 11.80 0.78
N ILE A 125 21.78 11.60 1.25
CA ILE A 125 20.57 11.90 0.51
C ILE A 125 20.33 13.39 0.50
N VAL A 126 20.47 14.05 1.66
CA VAL A 126 20.41 15.51 1.77
C VAL A 126 21.44 16.18 0.83
N ALA A 127 22.66 15.65 0.74
CA ALA A 127 23.68 16.16 -0.19
C ALA A 127 23.29 16.05 -1.68
N VAL A 128 22.40 15.10 -2.05
CA VAL A 128 21.86 15.03 -3.42
C VAL A 128 20.79 16.11 -3.62
N LEU A 129 20.01 16.44 -2.58
CA LEU A 129 19.01 17.50 -2.65
C LEU A 129 19.63 18.91 -2.75
N ASP A 130 20.87 19.08 -2.30
CA ASP A 130 21.60 20.35 -2.48
C ASP A 130 21.86 20.67 -3.96
N ASN A 131 21.85 19.68 -4.86
CA ASN A 131 22.06 19.90 -6.29
C ASN A 131 20.94 20.68 -6.99
N TYR A 132 19.75 20.78 -6.37
CA TYR A 132 18.66 21.59 -6.92
C TYR A 132 18.85 23.09 -6.60
N ILE A 133 19.67 23.44 -5.61
CA ILE A 133 19.88 24.83 -5.20
C ILE A 133 20.50 25.63 -6.36
N GLY A 134 19.89 26.77 -6.67
CA GLY A 134 20.28 27.65 -7.78
C GLY A 134 19.60 27.34 -9.12
N THR A 135 18.73 26.32 -9.16
CA THR A 135 18.01 25.94 -10.37
C THR A 135 16.81 26.84 -10.62
N ASN A 136 16.74 27.51 -11.78
CA ASN A 136 15.58 28.28 -12.19
C ASN A 136 14.54 27.39 -12.88
N ILE A 137 13.36 27.25 -12.27
CA ILE A 137 12.31 26.34 -12.74
C ILE A 137 11.71 26.80 -14.07
N GLY A 138 11.49 28.10 -14.26
CA GLY A 138 10.96 28.59 -15.54
C GLY A 138 11.93 28.45 -16.70
N GLN A 139 13.23 28.73 -16.48
CA GLN A 139 14.26 28.50 -17.50
C GLN A 139 14.40 27.01 -17.82
N MET A 140 14.30 26.13 -16.82
CA MET A 140 14.31 24.69 -17.03
C MET A 140 13.11 24.23 -17.88
N VAL A 141 11.89 24.66 -17.54
CA VAL A 141 10.68 24.32 -18.29
C VAL A 141 10.73 24.84 -19.73
N ARG A 142 11.38 25.99 -19.96
CA ARG A 142 11.61 26.54 -21.32
C ARG A 142 12.81 25.94 -22.03
N GLY A 143 13.54 25.01 -21.40
CA GLY A 143 14.72 24.37 -21.99
C GLY A 143 15.97 25.26 -22.09
N GLU A 144 15.97 26.43 -21.45
CA GLU A 144 17.11 27.35 -21.36
C GLU A 144 18.17 26.84 -20.37
N LEU A 145 17.75 26.01 -19.40
CA LEU A 145 18.59 25.35 -18.40
C LEU A 145 18.34 23.84 -18.45
N GLY A 146 19.40 23.01 -18.47
CA GLY A 146 19.25 21.56 -18.36
C GLY A 146 18.78 21.13 -16.96
N GLU A 147 18.10 19.98 -16.87
CA GLU A 147 17.71 19.38 -15.58
C GLU A 147 18.94 19.18 -14.67
N PRO A 148 18.78 19.40 -13.34
CA PRO A 148 19.84 19.13 -12.38
C PRO A 148 20.28 17.67 -12.47
N LYS A 149 21.58 17.42 -12.58
CA LYS A 149 22.08 16.04 -12.59
C LYS A 149 21.97 15.46 -11.17
N VAL A 150 21.09 14.50 -11.01
CA VAL A 150 20.92 13.77 -9.76
C VAL A 150 21.97 12.65 -9.69
N ASP A 151 22.95 12.79 -8.80
CA ASP A 151 23.93 11.73 -8.56
C ASP A 151 23.24 10.54 -7.87
N VAL A 152 23.07 9.46 -8.63
CA VAL A 152 22.40 8.25 -8.15
C VAL A 152 23.21 7.61 -7.02
N VAL A 153 22.64 7.59 -5.81
CA VAL A 153 23.23 6.91 -4.66
C VAL A 153 23.09 5.39 -4.85
N THR A 154 24.21 4.67 -4.91
CA THR A 154 24.22 3.21 -5.02
C THR A 154 23.41 2.57 -3.89
N GLY A 155 22.33 1.88 -4.25
CA GLY A 155 21.42 1.21 -3.30
C GLY A 155 20.19 2.01 -2.89
N ALA A 156 20.06 3.30 -3.28
CA ALA A 156 18.87 4.13 -3.05
C ALA A 156 18.33 4.79 -4.34
N THR A 157 18.65 4.23 -5.51
CA THR A 157 18.32 4.79 -6.83
C THR A 157 16.83 5.12 -7.00
N VAL A 158 15.94 4.21 -6.62
CA VAL A 158 14.48 4.43 -6.75
C VAL A 158 14.00 5.55 -5.84
N THR A 159 14.43 5.56 -4.57
CA THR A 159 14.07 6.60 -3.61
C THR A 159 14.54 7.98 -4.08
N VAL A 160 15.76 8.08 -4.61
CA VAL A 160 16.33 9.34 -5.11
C VAL A 160 15.61 9.82 -6.38
N MET A 161 15.24 8.92 -7.29
CA MET A 161 14.44 9.26 -8.48
C MET A 161 13.02 9.73 -8.12
N VAL A 162 12.40 9.13 -7.10
CA VAL A 162 11.08 9.57 -6.61
C VAL A 162 11.16 10.94 -5.94
N MET A 163 12.23 11.22 -5.20
CA MET A 163 12.47 12.55 -4.63
C MET A 163 12.67 13.61 -5.73
N ASP A 164 13.45 13.30 -6.76
CA ASP A 164 13.65 14.15 -7.94
C ASP A 164 12.32 14.51 -8.63
N ASP A 165 11.54 13.50 -8.98
CA ASP A 165 10.23 13.68 -9.61
C ASP A 165 9.27 14.53 -8.74
N ASN A 166 9.22 14.25 -7.43
CA ASN A 166 8.39 15.01 -6.50
C ASN A 166 8.81 16.48 -6.42
N ILE A 167 10.12 16.78 -6.37
CA ILE A 167 10.63 18.15 -6.29
C ILE A 167 10.29 18.91 -7.58
N LEU A 168 10.63 18.34 -8.73
CA LEU A 168 10.47 19.03 -10.02
C LEU A 168 8.99 19.31 -10.32
N ARG A 169 8.11 18.31 -10.21
CA ARG A 169 6.68 18.49 -10.51
C ARG A 169 6.02 19.50 -9.58
N SER A 170 6.34 19.44 -8.29
CA SER A 170 5.77 20.36 -7.29
C SER A 170 6.28 21.79 -7.48
N ALA A 171 7.56 21.95 -7.79
CA ALA A 171 8.15 23.27 -8.06
C ALA A 171 7.55 23.91 -9.32
N ILE A 172 7.34 23.14 -10.40
CA ILE A 172 6.69 23.63 -11.62
C ILE A 172 5.25 24.08 -11.33
N ALA A 173 4.52 23.30 -10.51
CA ALA A 173 3.14 23.61 -10.19
C ALA A 173 2.98 24.87 -9.35
N VAL A 174 3.80 25.02 -8.30
CA VAL A 174 3.81 26.23 -7.46
C VAL A 174 4.27 27.43 -8.27
N ALA A 175 5.32 27.29 -9.09
CA ALA A 175 5.79 28.37 -9.94
C ALA A 175 4.70 28.85 -10.92
N ARG A 176 3.86 27.96 -11.45
CA ARG A 176 2.70 28.33 -12.29
C ARG A 176 1.55 28.95 -11.51
N ALA A 177 1.24 28.42 -10.33
CA ALA A 177 0.15 28.93 -9.49
C ALA A 177 0.41 30.36 -9.03
N HIS A 178 1.68 30.69 -8.76
CA HIS A 178 2.11 32.00 -8.27
C HIS A 178 2.79 32.87 -9.34
N HIS A 179 2.70 32.51 -10.62
CA HIS A 179 3.24 33.27 -11.75
C HIS A 179 4.75 33.56 -11.67
N LEU A 180 5.51 32.65 -11.04
CA LEU A 180 6.97 32.75 -10.93
C LEU A 180 7.65 32.37 -12.25
N SER A 181 8.83 32.96 -12.48
CA SER A 181 9.67 32.70 -13.66
C SER A 181 8.96 32.81 -15.03
N GLY A 182 7.86 33.57 -15.14
CA GLY A 182 7.09 33.73 -16.38
C GLY A 182 6.18 32.55 -16.75
N LEU A 183 5.87 31.67 -15.80
CA LEU A 183 4.96 30.54 -16.00
C LEU A 183 3.49 30.93 -15.75
N ALA A 184 2.54 30.36 -16.50
CA ALA A 184 1.11 30.67 -16.39
C ALA A 184 0.28 29.48 -15.83
N PRO A 185 -0.81 29.74 -15.06
CA PRO A 185 -1.63 28.70 -14.45
C PRO A 185 -2.43 27.89 -15.48
N ARG A 186 -2.59 26.59 -15.21
CA ARG A 186 -3.26 25.63 -16.10
C ARG A 186 -4.78 25.87 -16.06
N ARG A 187 -5.40 26.25 -17.19
CA ARG A 187 -6.86 26.29 -17.29
C ARG A 187 -7.39 24.85 -17.30
N LYS A 188 -8.15 24.45 -16.26
CA LYS A 188 -8.95 23.19 -16.26
C LYS A 188 -9.83 23.19 -17.51
N ARG A 189 -9.63 22.21 -18.40
CA ARG A 189 -10.37 22.13 -19.67
C ARG A 189 -11.81 21.69 -19.39
N VAL A 190 -12.72 22.64 -19.46
CA VAL A 190 -14.15 22.37 -19.64
C VAL A 190 -14.44 22.56 -21.12
N GLY A 191 -14.28 21.50 -21.91
CA GLY A 191 -14.46 21.53 -23.36
C GLY A 191 -14.60 20.11 -23.94
N PRO A 192 -15.09 19.97 -25.20
CA PRO A 192 -15.24 18.67 -25.84
C PRO A 192 -13.90 17.93 -25.91
N THR A 193 -13.90 16.63 -25.60
CA THR A 193 -12.72 15.77 -25.72
C THR A 193 -12.56 15.34 -27.17
N ALA A 194 -11.39 15.59 -27.74
CA ALA A 194 -11.03 15.14 -29.07
C ALA A 194 -10.46 13.72 -28.98
N SER A 195 -10.84 12.83 -29.89
CA SER A 195 -10.25 11.50 -30.05
C SER A 195 -9.91 11.24 -31.52
N ILE A 196 -8.97 10.33 -31.78
CA ILE A 196 -8.58 9.97 -33.15
C ILE A 196 -9.75 9.28 -33.86
N ASN A 197 -10.06 9.70 -35.08
CA ASN A 197 -11.06 9.06 -35.94
C ASN A 197 -10.48 7.81 -36.61
N PRO A 198 -10.91 6.58 -36.23
CA PRO A 198 -10.37 5.36 -36.82
C PRO A 198 -10.87 5.10 -38.25
N ASP A 199 -11.97 5.73 -38.67
CA ASP A 199 -12.63 5.47 -39.96
C ASP A 199 -11.92 6.14 -41.14
N ILE A 200 -11.07 7.13 -40.86
CA ILE A 200 -10.34 7.87 -41.89
C ILE A 200 -9.03 7.15 -42.20
N ILE A 201 -9.05 6.36 -43.27
CA ILE A 201 -7.96 5.48 -43.70
C ILE A 201 -7.39 5.82 -45.08
N ALA A 202 -7.85 6.91 -45.71
CA ALA A 202 -7.39 7.34 -47.03
C ALA A 202 -5.89 7.65 -47.02
N VAL A 203 -5.18 7.19 -48.06
CA VAL A 203 -3.73 7.40 -48.21
C VAL A 203 -3.50 8.66 -49.04
N GLU A 204 -2.67 9.55 -48.53
CA GLU A 204 -2.34 10.84 -49.14
C GLU A 204 -0.87 10.89 -49.59
N ASP A 205 -0.55 11.75 -50.54
CA ASP A 205 0.83 12.02 -50.95
C ASP A 205 1.57 12.95 -49.97
N TRP A 206 2.90 13.02 -50.10
CA TRP A 206 3.74 13.76 -49.17
C TRP A 206 3.44 15.27 -49.14
N GLN A 207 3.12 15.86 -50.29
CA GLN A 207 2.84 17.30 -50.36
C GLN A 207 1.50 17.60 -49.69
N THR A 208 0.49 16.77 -49.95
CA THR A 208 -0.83 16.87 -49.31
C THR A 208 -0.71 16.75 -47.78
N LEU A 209 0.09 15.80 -47.26
CA LEU A 209 0.31 15.66 -45.81
C LEU A 209 0.99 16.87 -45.17
N LEU A 210 1.88 17.56 -45.89
CA LEU A 210 2.50 18.80 -45.42
C LEU A 210 1.51 19.97 -45.44
N ASP A 211 0.77 20.12 -46.53
CA ASP A 211 -0.19 21.22 -46.72
C ASP A 211 -1.33 21.18 -45.68
N GLU A 212 -1.71 19.96 -45.27
CA GLU A 212 -2.74 19.73 -44.26
C GLU A 212 -2.22 19.67 -42.83
N ALA A 213 -0.94 19.98 -42.60
CA ALA A 213 -0.32 19.93 -41.28
C ALA A 213 -0.29 18.53 -40.62
N ALA A 214 -0.54 17.46 -41.39
CA ALA A 214 -0.46 16.06 -40.96
C ALA A 214 0.99 15.58 -40.77
N VAL A 215 1.93 16.24 -41.46
CA VAL A 215 3.36 16.19 -41.19
C VAL A 215 3.82 17.61 -40.92
N GLN A 216 4.50 17.84 -39.80
CA GLN A 216 5.11 19.12 -39.47
C GLN A 216 6.60 19.10 -39.75
N GLN A 217 7.16 20.27 -40.05
CA GLN A 217 8.57 20.41 -40.36
C GLN A 217 9.25 21.56 -39.62
N LEU A 218 10.51 21.34 -39.26
CA LEU A 218 11.45 22.34 -38.77
C LEU A 218 12.68 22.32 -39.67
N LYS A 219 12.98 23.45 -40.30
CA LYS A 219 14.19 23.62 -41.12
C LYS A 219 15.08 24.66 -40.48
N LEU A 220 16.30 24.25 -40.12
CA LEU A 220 17.33 25.12 -39.55
C LEU A 220 18.52 25.19 -40.49
N THR A 221 19.03 26.39 -40.73
CA THR A 221 20.30 26.61 -41.41
C THR A 221 21.45 26.73 -40.41
N LEU A 222 22.67 26.53 -40.87
CA LEU A 222 23.87 26.68 -40.05
C LEU A 222 23.96 28.10 -39.45
N GLY A 223 23.63 29.12 -40.24
CA GLY A 223 23.61 30.51 -39.80
C GLY A 223 22.62 30.77 -38.66
N GLN A 224 21.42 30.16 -38.72
CA GLN A 224 20.41 30.29 -37.66
C GLN A 224 20.87 29.65 -36.34
N VAL A 225 21.52 28.48 -36.41
CA VAL A 225 22.09 27.82 -35.23
C VAL A 225 23.26 28.62 -34.66
N ASN A 226 24.14 29.16 -35.52
CA ASN A 226 25.22 30.05 -35.11
C ASN A 226 24.71 31.29 -34.39
N ALA A 227 23.72 31.98 -34.96
CA ALA A 227 23.08 33.13 -34.32
C ALA A 227 22.40 32.79 -32.98
N ALA A 228 21.74 31.62 -32.87
CA ALA A 228 21.06 31.21 -31.63
C ALA A 228 22.05 31.02 -30.45
N PHE A 229 23.20 30.41 -30.70
CA PHE A 229 24.27 30.27 -29.70
C PHE A 229 25.02 31.57 -29.41
N GLU A 230 25.06 32.51 -30.35
CA GLU A 230 25.53 33.87 -30.07
C GLU A 230 24.58 34.61 -29.15
N ALA A 231 23.27 34.47 -29.38
CA ALA A 231 22.23 35.06 -28.55
C ALA A 231 22.16 34.45 -27.14
N SER A 232 22.57 33.19 -26.95
CA SER A 232 22.57 32.54 -25.62
C SER A 232 23.64 33.09 -24.66
N GLY A 233 24.64 33.83 -25.18
CA GLY A 233 25.64 34.50 -24.36
C GLY A 233 26.72 33.60 -23.75
N ASP A 234 26.79 32.32 -24.10
CA ASP A 234 27.84 31.39 -23.63
C ASP A 234 29.17 31.63 -24.39
N PRO A 235 30.21 32.21 -23.75
CA PRO A 235 31.44 32.60 -24.44
C PRO A 235 32.22 31.42 -25.01
N LEU A 236 32.03 30.21 -24.47
CA LEU A 236 32.70 29.00 -24.96
C LEU A 236 31.94 28.40 -26.15
N ALA A 237 30.61 28.43 -26.14
CA ALA A 237 29.79 27.96 -27.25
C ALA A 237 29.87 28.89 -28.48
N VAL A 238 30.06 30.20 -28.25
CA VAL A 238 30.33 31.19 -29.33
C VAL A 238 31.68 30.94 -30.00
N LYS A 239 32.73 30.64 -29.22
CA LYS A 239 34.05 30.29 -29.77
C LYS A 239 34.06 28.96 -30.53
N ALA A 240 33.15 28.06 -30.20
CA ALA A 240 32.98 26.75 -30.84
C ALA A 240 31.92 26.78 -31.95
N ALA A 241 31.78 27.90 -32.67
CA ALA A 241 30.84 28.02 -33.79
C ALA A 241 31.12 26.95 -34.86
N GLU A 242 30.05 26.40 -35.44
CA GLU A 242 30.17 25.40 -36.49
C GLU A 242 30.60 26.06 -37.80
N GLU A 243 31.65 25.51 -38.44
CA GLU A 243 32.17 26.00 -39.71
C GLU A 243 31.29 25.56 -40.89
N GLY A 244 31.12 26.45 -41.87
CA GLY A 244 30.40 26.20 -43.13
C GLY A 244 29.66 27.43 -43.68
N PRO A 245 29.03 27.31 -44.86
CA PRO A 245 28.16 28.36 -45.41
C PRO A 245 26.92 28.60 -44.53
N ALA A 246 26.54 29.86 -44.31
CA ALA A 246 25.42 30.20 -43.42
C ALA A 246 24.05 29.71 -43.92
N ASP A 247 23.90 29.54 -45.22
CA ASP A 247 22.71 29.03 -45.92
C ASP A 247 22.68 27.50 -46.02
N GLU A 248 23.73 26.80 -45.57
CA GLU A 248 23.77 25.34 -45.52
C GLU A 248 22.66 24.81 -44.60
N THR A 249 21.87 23.84 -45.07
CA THR A 249 20.88 23.14 -44.24
C THR A 249 21.57 22.41 -43.09
N PHE A 250 21.33 22.87 -41.87
CA PHE A 250 21.83 22.20 -40.66
C PHE A 250 21.01 20.94 -40.38
N ILE A 251 19.68 21.08 -40.31
CA ILE A 251 18.73 19.98 -40.22
C ILE A 251 17.39 20.34 -40.86
N GLU A 252 16.80 19.37 -41.55
CA GLU A 252 15.38 19.33 -41.94
C GLU A 252 14.74 18.20 -41.14
N LEU A 253 13.96 18.57 -40.13
CA LEU A 253 13.31 17.65 -39.21
C LEU A 253 11.82 17.60 -39.50
N TYR A 254 11.26 16.40 -39.55
CA TYR A 254 9.84 16.13 -39.79
C TYR A 254 9.29 15.27 -38.68
N THR A 255 8.05 15.55 -38.28
CA THR A 255 7.34 14.74 -37.27
C THR A 255 5.87 14.55 -37.60
N ALA A 256 5.32 13.39 -37.25
CA ALA A 256 3.91 13.05 -37.46
C ALA A 256 3.41 11.98 -36.49
N ILE A 257 2.13 12.04 -36.12
CA ILE A 257 1.46 11.00 -35.32
C ILE A 257 0.98 9.86 -36.24
N VAL A 258 1.68 8.72 -36.21
CA VAL A 258 1.41 7.60 -37.13
C VAL A 258 0.38 6.61 -36.59
N SER A 259 -0.09 6.81 -35.36
CA SER A 259 -1.27 6.13 -34.83
C SER A 259 -2.58 6.58 -35.49
N ILE A 260 -2.62 7.75 -36.12
CA ILE A 260 -3.76 8.16 -36.96
C ILE A 260 -3.74 7.30 -38.24
N PRO A 261 -4.82 6.54 -38.56
CA PRO A 261 -4.75 5.53 -39.61
C PRO A 261 -4.37 6.03 -40.99
N ALA A 262 -4.96 7.14 -41.45
CA ALA A 262 -4.61 7.75 -42.72
C ALA A 262 -3.13 8.18 -42.77
N ILE A 263 -2.62 8.83 -41.72
CA ILE A 263 -1.23 9.30 -41.64
C ILE A 263 -0.27 8.10 -41.58
N GLY A 264 -0.53 7.14 -40.71
CA GLY A 264 0.28 5.93 -40.55
C GLY A 264 0.36 5.09 -41.82
N ARG A 265 -0.77 4.86 -42.50
CA ARG A 265 -0.80 4.14 -43.78
C ARG A 265 -0.04 4.87 -44.87
N SER A 266 -0.15 6.20 -44.92
CA SER A 266 0.54 7.03 -45.92
C SER A 266 2.05 7.03 -45.71
N LEU A 267 2.51 7.21 -44.47
CA LEU A 267 3.94 7.36 -44.15
C LEU A 267 4.69 6.03 -44.02
N LEU A 268 4.06 4.99 -43.46
CA LEU A 268 4.70 3.69 -43.21
C LEU A 268 4.44 2.69 -44.36
N GLY A 269 3.31 2.85 -45.05
CA GLY A 269 2.77 1.86 -45.97
C GLY A 269 2.00 0.75 -45.25
N GLU A 270 1.10 0.09 -45.97
CA GLU A 270 0.13 -0.88 -45.40
C GLU A 270 0.78 -2.00 -44.58
N ALA A 271 1.87 -2.59 -45.05
CA ALA A 271 2.52 -3.70 -44.35
C ALA A 271 3.16 -3.27 -43.02
N GLU A 272 3.80 -2.11 -43.00
CA GLU A 272 4.50 -1.61 -41.81
C GLU A 272 3.51 -1.01 -40.80
N TYR A 273 2.46 -0.32 -41.28
CA TYR A 273 1.37 0.15 -40.43
C TYR A 273 0.65 -1.03 -39.72
N LYS A 274 0.39 -2.13 -40.43
CA LYS A 274 -0.17 -3.35 -39.82
C LYS A 274 0.74 -3.94 -38.73
N ASN A 275 2.06 -3.88 -38.92
CA ASN A 275 3.03 -4.33 -37.91
C ASN A 275 3.06 -3.42 -36.69
N LEU A 276 2.89 -2.11 -36.88
CA LEU A 276 2.80 -1.14 -35.79
C LEU A 276 1.57 -1.40 -34.94
N ILE A 277 0.37 -1.44 -35.55
CA ILE A 277 -0.89 -1.68 -34.82
C ILE A 277 -0.89 -3.03 -34.10
N GLY A 278 -0.30 -4.07 -34.68
CA GLY A 278 -0.17 -5.38 -34.01
C GLY A 278 0.79 -5.40 -32.81
N LYS A 279 1.59 -4.35 -32.62
CA LYS A 279 2.54 -4.21 -31.50
C LYS A 279 2.08 -3.22 -30.43
N LEU A 280 1.24 -2.25 -30.78
CA LEU A 280 0.76 -1.25 -29.84
C LEU A 280 -0.16 -1.89 -28.79
N GLU A 281 0.04 -1.53 -27.54
CA GLU A 281 -0.89 -1.79 -26.45
C GLU A 281 -2.16 -0.93 -26.62
N PRO A 282 -3.28 -1.25 -25.94
CA PRO A 282 -4.46 -0.40 -25.92
C PRO A 282 -4.09 1.05 -25.55
N ASP A 283 -4.64 2.01 -26.29
CA ASP A 283 -4.41 3.47 -26.14
C ASP A 283 -2.97 3.97 -26.37
N GLN A 284 -2.01 3.06 -26.60
CA GLN A 284 -0.64 3.41 -26.89
C GLN A 284 -0.48 4.09 -28.26
N GLN A 285 0.31 5.16 -28.30
CA GLN A 285 0.53 5.96 -29.50
C GLN A 285 1.94 5.80 -30.06
N ALA A 286 2.12 6.18 -31.32
CA ALA A 286 3.42 6.17 -31.99
C ALA A 286 3.59 7.38 -32.90
N ILE A 287 4.81 7.89 -32.95
CA ILE A 287 5.22 9.02 -33.79
C ILE A 287 6.31 8.60 -34.78
N LEU A 288 6.32 9.23 -35.94
CA LEU A 288 7.43 9.15 -36.89
C LEU A 288 8.26 10.42 -36.77
N VAL A 289 9.58 10.25 -36.66
CA VAL A 289 10.54 11.36 -36.72
C VAL A 289 11.50 11.07 -37.87
N ALA A 290 11.67 12.05 -38.76
CA ALA A 290 12.57 11.93 -39.90
C ALA A 290 13.46 13.18 -40.03
N GLY A 291 14.71 12.97 -40.44
CA GLY A 291 15.75 13.98 -40.43
C GLY A 291 16.65 13.91 -41.67
N GLY A 292 16.91 15.06 -42.26
CA GLY A 292 17.92 15.29 -43.30
C GLY A 292 18.88 16.43 -42.90
N GLY A 293 20.03 16.52 -43.57
CA GLY A 293 21.04 17.56 -43.30
C GLY A 293 22.30 17.02 -42.61
N ARG A 294 23.16 17.93 -42.13
CA ARG A 294 24.42 17.58 -41.46
C ARG A 294 24.20 17.07 -40.04
N TYR A 295 23.19 17.58 -39.33
CA TYR A 295 22.86 17.20 -37.97
C TYR A 295 21.80 16.09 -37.95
N SER A 296 21.90 15.19 -36.97
CA SER A 296 20.98 14.06 -36.79
C SER A 296 20.34 14.11 -35.41
N PHE A 297 19.02 13.96 -35.37
CA PHE A 297 18.22 13.89 -34.14
C PHE A 297 18.51 12.62 -33.31
N LYS A 298 19.20 11.63 -33.87
CA LYS A 298 19.48 10.36 -33.15
C LYS A 298 20.49 10.49 -32.04
N GLY A 299 21.38 11.48 -32.14
CA GLY A 299 22.38 11.68 -31.12
C GLY A 299 23.58 10.75 -31.17
N SER A 300 24.42 10.91 -30.16
CA SER A 300 25.65 10.11 -29.97
C SER A 300 25.46 9.01 -28.91
N GLY A 301 24.39 9.10 -28.10
CA GLY A 301 24.06 8.15 -27.04
C GLY A 301 23.26 6.92 -27.49
N TYR A 302 22.86 6.85 -28.76
CA TYR A 302 22.10 5.73 -29.32
C TYR A 302 22.96 4.47 -29.50
N VAL A 303 23.15 3.74 -28.39
CA VAL A 303 23.72 2.39 -28.28
C VAL A 303 22.67 1.45 -27.66
N ARG A 304 22.89 0.13 -27.67
CA ARG A 304 21.94 -0.82 -27.06
C ARG A 304 21.69 -0.48 -25.57
N GLY A 305 20.42 -0.29 -25.20
CA GLY A 305 19.98 0.16 -23.87
C GLY A 305 20.12 1.67 -23.60
N GLY A 306 20.53 2.45 -24.60
CA GLY A 306 20.71 3.90 -24.50
C GLY A 306 19.43 4.70 -24.76
N ILE A 307 19.52 6.01 -24.51
CA ILE A 307 18.46 6.99 -24.81
C ILE A 307 18.77 7.79 -26.07
N PHE A 308 17.74 8.32 -26.70
CA PHE A 308 17.87 9.36 -27.70
C PHE A 308 18.12 10.70 -27.00
N ASP A 309 19.39 11.16 -27.02
CA ASP A 309 19.87 12.32 -26.25
C ASP A 309 19.70 13.67 -26.95
N ARG A 310 19.07 13.70 -28.12
CA ARG A 310 18.97 14.90 -28.98
C ARG A 310 17.56 15.33 -29.32
N PHE A 311 16.55 14.63 -28.85
CA PHE A 311 15.19 15.13 -28.92
C PHE A 311 14.36 14.60 -27.76
N GLN A 312 13.31 15.32 -27.41
CA GLN A 312 12.29 14.89 -26.48
C GLN A 312 10.92 15.37 -26.98
N VAL A 313 9.86 14.73 -26.50
CA VAL A 313 8.48 15.14 -26.79
C VAL A 313 7.88 15.72 -25.53
N VAL A 314 7.28 16.90 -25.64
CA VAL A 314 6.63 17.59 -24.54
C VAL A 314 5.15 17.76 -24.86
N GLN A 315 4.29 17.28 -23.97
CA GLN A 315 2.85 17.45 -24.05
C GLN A 315 2.26 17.85 -22.70
N GLY A 316 1.89 19.11 -22.57
CA GLY A 316 1.44 19.67 -21.30
C GLY A 316 2.57 19.66 -20.26
N ASP A 317 2.52 18.68 -19.35
CA ASP A 317 3.50 18.50 -18.27
C ASP A 317 4.30 17.20 -18.41
N ALA A 318 3.95 16.37 -19.40
CA ALA A 318 4.67 15.16 -19.71
C ALA A 318 5.89 15.50 -20.56
N LEU A 319 7.06 15.02 -20.13
CA LEU A 319 8.31 15.09 -20.85
C LEU A 319 8.75 13.66 -21.18
N ILE A 320 8.74 13.33 -22.46
CA ILE A 320 8.89 11.97 -22.96
C ILE A 320 10.25 11.85 -23.65
N ARG A 321 11.09 10.99 -23.08
CA ARG A 321 12.38 10.58 -23.65
C ARG A 321 12.27 9.15 -24.15
N PHE A 322 12.91 8.88 -25.28
CA PHE A 322 12.82 7.58 -25.92
C PHE A 322 14.08 6.76 -25.69
N HIS A 323 13.88 5.46 -25.48
CA HIS A 323 14.94 4.45 -25.44
C HIS A 323 15.07 3.71 -26.77
N ASP A 324 16.16 2.97 -26.94
CA ASP A 324 16.43 2.17 -28.13
C ASP A 324 15.38 1.05 -28.38
N TYR A 325 14.76 0.51 -27.33
CA TYR A 325 13.75 -0.54 -27.44
C TYR A 325 12.35 -0.01 -27.80
N GLU A 326 12.10 1.30 -27.64
CA GLU A 326 10.87 2.00 -28.06
C GLU A 326 10.93 2.43 -29.54
N HIS A 327 12.05 2.15 -30.20
CA HIS A 327 12.38 2.67 -31.52
C HIS A 327 12.46 1.56 -32.58
N LYS A 328 12.05 1.89 -33.80
CA LYS A 328 12.31 1.09 -35.00
C LYS A 328 12.81 1.97 -36.15
N ARG A 329 13.97 1.64 -36.70
CA ARG A 329 14.50 2.30 -37.89
C ARG A 329 13.70 1.93 -39.14
N LEU A 330 13.27 2.94 -39.89
CA LEU A 330 12.64 2.79 -41.19
C LEU A 330 13.64 3.06 -42.32
N ARG A 331 13.40 2.47 -43.49
CA ARG A 331 14.28 2.64 -44.66
C ARG A 331 13.97 3.91 -45.45
N ARG A 332 12.70 4.29 -45.50
CA ARG A 332 12.17 5.46 -46.21
C ARG A 332 10.76 5.77 -45.72
N ILE A 333 10.28 6.97 -46.04
CA ILE A 333 8.86 7.32 -45.98
C ILE A 333 8.16 6.74 -47.22
N ALA A 334 7.00 6.14 -47.04
CA ALA A 334 6.26 5.44 -48.11
C ALA A 334 5.43 6.38 -48.99
N ALA A 335 5.01 7.53 -48.47
CA ALA A 335 4.18 8.51 -49.18
C ALA A 335 4.82 8.92 -50.51
N SER A 336 3.98 9.01 -51.56
CA SER A 336 4.45 9.41 -52.89
C SER A 336 5.01 10.84 -52.85
N GLY A 337 6.15 11.07 -53.50
CA GLY A 337 6.81 12.39 -53.51
C GLY A 337 7.66 12.70 -52.27
N ALA A 338 7.76 11.80 -51.29
CA ALA A 338 8.57 12.04 -50.10
C ALA A 338 10.07 12.16 -50.42
N PRO A 339 10.80 13.11 -49.80
CA PRO A 339 12.22 13.28 -49.99
C PRO A 339 13.01 12.09 -49.44
N LYS A 340 14.23 11.88 -49.97
CA LYS A 340 15.16 10.87 -49.43
C LYS A 340 15.87 11.44 -48.21
N LEU A 341 15.36 11.11 -47.03
CA LEU A 341 15.95 11.50 -45.76
C LEU A 341 16.94 10.46 -45.23
N LYS A 342 17.92 10.91 -44.46
CA LYS A 342 19.01 10.07 -43.93
C LYS A 342 18.55 9.24 -42.74
N ASP A 343 17.80 9.88 -41.85
CA ASP A 343 17.22 9.30 -40.66
C ASP A 343 15.70 9.30 -40.81
N VAL A 344 15.08 8.13 -40.65
CA VAL A 344 13.62 7.94 -40.71
C VAL A 344 13.31 6.85 -39.71
N ASP A 345 12.58 7.20 -38.66
CA ASP A 345 12.51 6.38 -37.46
C ASP A 345 11.13 6.46 -36.83
N LEU A 346 10.67 5.32 -36.34
CA LEU A 346 9.39 5.14 -35.68
C LEU A 346 9.62 5.00 -34.18
N PHE A 347 8.86 5.73 -33.39
CA PHE A 347 8.93 5.74 -31.94
C PHE A 347 7.57 5.38 -31.35
N VAL A 348 7.54 4.40 -30.47
CA VAL A 348 6.36 4.04 -29.68
C VAL A 348 6.44 4.78 -28.36
N VAL A 349 5.35 5.46 -27.99
CA VAL A 349 5.28 6.23 -26.75
C VAL A 349 4.96 5.29 -25.58
N PRO A 350 5.67 5.38 -24.45
CA PRO A 350 5.35 4.60 -23.25
C PRO A 350 3.94 4.88 -22.70
N THR A 351 3.25 3.84 -22.23
CA THR A 351 1.85 3.92 -21.77
C THR A 351 1.68 4.63 -20.42
N ASP A 352 2.74 4.75 -19.63
CA ASP A 352 2.76 5.42 -18.32
C ASP A 352 2.91 6.94 -18.39
N GLN A 353 3.17 7.51 -19.58
CA GLN A 353 3.45 8.94 -19.78
C GLN A 353 2.23 9.78 -20.18
N GLY A 354 1.05 9.17 -20.34
CA GLY A 354 -0.22 9.88 -20.57
C GLY A 354 -0.29 10.70 -21.86
N PHE A 355 0.41 10.26 -22.91
CA PHE A 355 0.45 10.96 -24.20
C PHE A 355 -0.82 10.74 -25.03
N ASP A 356 -1.47 11.83 -25.43
CA ASP A 356 -2.67 11.83 -26.27
C ASP A 356 -2.37 12.35 -27.69
N GLY A 357 -2.46 11.46 -28.67
CA GLY A 357 -2.23 11.78 -30.08
C GLY A 357 -3.28 12.71 -30.71
N ALA A 358 -4.41 12.97 -30.05
CA ALA A 358 -5.45 13.91 -30.47
C ALA A 358 -5.20 15.35 -29.98
N MET A 359 -4.15 15.57 -29.20
CA MET A 359 -3.84 16.84 -28.56
C MET A 359 -2.56 17.47 -29.13
N PRO A 360 -2.42 18.81 -29.09
CA PRO A 360 -1.17 19.45 -29.49
C PRO A 360 0.01 19.01 -28.62
N TRP A 361 1.16 18.79 -29.23
CA TRP A 361 2.42 18.46 -28.56
C TRP A 361 3.59 19.11 -29.30
N GLN A 362 4.76 19.19 -28.67
CA GLN A 362 5.96 19.73 -29.29
C GLN A 362 7.09 18.72 -29.25
N LEU A 363 7.87 18.67 -30.33
CA LEU A 363 9.13 17.96 -30.38
C LEU A 363 10.25 18.97 -30.20
N GLU A 364 11.02 18.83 -29.13
CA GLU A 364 12.16 19.71 -28.84
C GLU A 364 13.43 19.04 -29.35
N LEU A 365 14.08 19.67 -30.33
CA LEU A 365 15.38 19.23 -30.83
C LEU A 365 16.50 19.88 -30.01
N LEU A 366 17.31 19.06 -29.34
CA LEU A 366 18.49 19.52 -28.60
C LEU A 366 19.71 19.55 -29.53
N VAL A 367 20.15 20.77 -29.86
CA VAL A 367 21.37 21.00 -30.63
C VAL A 367 22.51 21.27 -29.67
N GLY A 368 23.55 20.42 -29.70
CA GLY A 368 24.69 20.51 -28.78
C GLY A 368 25.98 20.97 -29.45
N ARG A 369 26.74 21.87 -28.81
CA ARG A 369 28.11 22.26 -29.18
C ARG A 369 29.13 21.77 -28.18
N LEU A 370 30.27 21.29 -28.65
CA LEU A 370 31.41 20.92 -27.81
C LEU A 370 32.11 22.17 -27.31
N THR A 371 32.01 22.46 -26.01
CA THR A 371 32.67 23.60 -25.35
C THR A 371 33.96 23.18 -24.63
N GLY A 372 34.28 21.88 -24.63
CA GLY A 372 35.53 21.31 -24.13
C GLY A 372 35.63 19.80 -24.41
N PRO A 373 36.67 19.11 -23.87
CA PRO A 373 36.90 17.68 -24.15
C PRO A 373 35.75 16.76 -23.75
N THR A 374 34.99 17.12 -22.71
CA THR A 374 33.84 16.35 -22.20
C THR A 374 32.59 17.20 -21.96
N LYS A 375 32.62 18.50 -22.29
CA LYS A 375 31.54 19.45 -22.00
C LYS A 375 30.81 19.84 -23.29
N LYS A 376 29.48 19.85 -23.22
CA LYS A 376 28.59 20.30 -24.29
C LYS A 376 27.63 21.36 -23.76
N SER A 377 27.40 22.40 -24.53
CA SER A 377 26.31 23.37 -24.36
C SER A 377 25.17 22.99 -25.30
N PHE A 378 23.91 23.06 -24.86
CA PHE A 378 22.74 22.66 -25.65
C PHE A 378 21.79 23.85 -25.81
N LEU A 379 21.11 23.92 -26.95
CA LEU A 379 19.95 24.78 -27.19
C LEU A 379 18.81 23.95 -27.75
N ASN A 380 17.58 24.33 -27.37
CA ASN A 380 16.37 23.69 -27.82
C ASN A 380 15.78 24.43 -29.03
N PHE A 381 15.30 23.67 -30.00
CA PHE A 381 14.55 24.17 -31.14
C PHE A 381 13.24 23.40 -31.25
N ASP A 382 12.14 24.12 -31.14
CA ASP A 382 10.82 23.51 -30.97
C ASP A 382 10.13 23.31 -32.32
N LEU A 383 9.58 22.11 -32.50
CA LEU A 383 8.68 21.76 -33.60
C LEU A 383 7.31 21.46 -33.01
N LEU A 384 6.40 22.43 -33.10
CA LEU A 384 5.01 22.27 -32.65
C LEU A 384 4.23 21.37 -33.61
N TYR A 385 3.49 20.41 -33.06
CA TYR A 385 2.59 19.53 -33.80
C TYR A 385 1.16 19.65 -33.24
N THR A 386 0.25 20.08 -34.11
CA THR A 386 -1.20 20.09 -33.82
C THR A 386 -1.87 19.09 -34.76
N PRO A 387 -2.48 18.01 -34.25
CA PRO A 387 -3.19 17.05 -35.08
C PRO A 387 -4.31 17.74 -35.87
N PRO A 388 -4.42 17.53 -37.21
CA PRO A 388 -5.45 18.20 -38.00
C PRO A 388 -6.87 17.74 -37.61
N ASP A 389 -7.79 18.69 -37.41
CA ASP A 389 -9.17 18.46 -36.97
C ASP A 389 -9.91 17.42 -37.83
N LYS A 390 -9.58 17.31 -39.12
CA LYS A 390 -10.20 16.35 -40.04
C LYS A 390 -9.98 14.89 -39.61
N TYR A 391 -8.93 14.60 -38.85
CA TYR A 391 -8.61 13.26 -38.33
C TYR A 391 -9.16 13.02 -36.93
N LEU A 392 -9.88 13.99 -36.35
CA LEU A 392 -10.38 13.94 -34.97
C LEU A 392 -11.91 13.82 -34.94
N ILE A 393 -12.41 13.20 -33.88
CA ILE A 393 -13.83 13.20 -33.50
C ILE A 393 -13.94 13.97 -32.20
N TYR A 394 -14.88 14.90 -32.12
CA TYR A 394 -15.18 15.64 -30.90
C TYR A 394 -16.43 15.04 -30.27
N ALA A 395 -16.26 14.35 -29.15
CA ALA A 395 -17.38 13.86 -28.35
C ALA A 395 -17.69 14.87 -27.25
N GLN A 396 -18.98 15.16 -27.04
CA GLN A 396 -19.41 15.73 -25.76
C GLN A 396 -19.29 14.63 -24.71
N PRO A 397 -18.85 14.94 -23.48
CA PRO A 397 -18.68 13.93 -22.45
C PRO A 397 -20.04 13.28 -22.15
N GLU A 398 -20.24 12.08 -22.67
CA GLU A 398 -21.35 11.23 -22.31
C GLU A 398 -21.10 10.80 -20.86
N VAL A 399 -21.88 11.34 -19.94
CA VAL A 399 -21.89 10.90 -18.55
C VAL A 399 -22.40 9.46 -18.54
N LEU A 400 -21.50 8.50 -18.68
CA LEU A 400 -21.85 7.09 -18.57
C LEU A 400 -22.43 6.85 -17.16
N PRO A 401 -23.66 6.31 -17.04
CA PRO A 401 -24.19 5.92 -15.75
C PRO A 401 -23.47 4.64 -15.31
N ALA A 402 -22.42 4.78 -14.51
CA ALA A 402 -21.76 3.64 -13.89
C ALA A 402 -22.58 3.14 -12.69
N VAL A 403 -23.58 2.28 -12.94
CA VAL A 403 -24.15 1.41 -11.90
C VAL A 403 -24.10 -0.04 -12.35
N GLY A 404 -22.89 -0.59 -12.35
CA GLY A 404 -22.65 -2.04 -12.40
C GLY A 404 -21.84 -2.46 -11.19
N LEU A 405 -22.17 -3.60 -10.58
CA LEU A 405 -21.50 -4.16 -9.39
C LEU A 405 -19.99 -4.42 -9.57
N LEU A 406 -19.43 -4.20 -10.77
CA LEU A 406 -18.02 -4.40 -11.11
C LEU A 406 -17.30 -3.10 -11.55
N SER A 407 -17.98 -1.94 -11.64
CA SER A 407 -17.31 -0.68 -12.04
C SER A 407 -16.34 -0.16 -10.97
N TRP A 408 -16.45 -0.63 -9.73
CA TRP A 408 -15.46 -0.36 -8.67
C TRP A 408 -14.09 -1.01 -8.93
N LEU A 409 -14.00 -1.97 -9.87
CA LEU A 409 -12.74 -2.60 -10.28
C LEU A 409 -12.00 -1.81 -11.37
N ASN A 410 -12.62 -0.78 -11.96
CA ASN A 410 -11.94 0.11 -12.91
C ASN A 410 -11.00 1.06 -12.14
N ALA A 411 -9.84 0.55 -11.75
CA ALA A 411 -8.76 1.30 -11.12
C ALA A 411 -7.93 2.14 -12.12
N ASP A 412 -8.16 1.95 -13.42
CA ASP A 412 -7.41 2.57 -14.52
C ASP A 412 -7.93 3.97 -14.91
N ALA A 413 -8.99 4.47 -14.26
CA ALA A 413 -9.39 5.86 -14.45
C ALA A 413 -8.29 6.80 -13.90
N GLU A 414 -7.87 7.81 -14.69
CA GLU A 414 -6.83 8.78 -14.32
C GLU A 414 -7.07 9.41 -12.94
N ASP A 415 -8.33 9.64 -12.57
CA ASP A 415 -8.75 10.23 -11.29
C ASP A 415 -9.14 9.20 -10.19
N ALA A 416 -8.87 7.91 -10.37
CA ALA A 416 -9.25 6.91 -9.37
C ALA A 416 -8.47 7.12 -8.05
N PRO A 417 -9.17 7.27 -6.90
CA PRO A 417 -8.52 7.41 -5.59
C PRO A 417 -7.52 6.28 -5.31
N LEU A 418 -6.36 6.62 -4.76
CA LEU A 418 -5.24 5.68 -4.57
C LEU A 418 -5.64 4.41 -3.80
N TRP A 419 -6.53 4.51 -2.81
CA TRP A 419 -7.03 3.35 -2.08
C TRP A 419 -7.72 2.33 -3.01
N LYS A 420 -8.46 2.76 -4.05
CA LYS A 420 -9.07 1.83 -5.02
C LYS A 420 -8.02 1.04 -5.77
N LYS A 421 -6.96 1.71 -6.22
CA LYS A 421 -5.81 1.06 -6.88
C LYS A 421 -5.17 0.02 -5.96
N MET A 422 -5.03 0.33 -4.67
CA MET A 422 -4.50 -0.63 -3.68
C MET A 422 -5.40 -1.86 -3.48
N TRP A 423 -6.72 -1.69 -3.46
CA TRP A 423 -7.66 -2.82 -3.37
C TRP A 423 -7.63 -3.74 -4.60
N VAL A 424 -7.53 -3.16 -5.80
CA VAL A 424 -7.41 -3.94 -7.04
C VAL A 424 -6.05 -4.67 -7.10
N ASN A 425 -4.96 -4.00 -6.75
CA ASN A 425 -3.63 -4.60 -6.74
C ASN A 425 -3.49 -5.73 -5.71
N LYS A 426 -4.21 -5.65 -4.58
CA LYS A 426 -4.20 -6.65 -3.50
C LYS A 426 -5.37 -7.63 -3.56
N LEU A 427 -6.06 -7.72 -4.69
CA LEU A 427 -7.25 -8.55 -4.84
C LEU A 427 -6.99 -10.05 -4.55
N PRO A 428 -5.86 -10.66 -4.97
CA PRO A 428 -5.54 -12.05 -4.59
C PRO A 428 -5.40 -12.24 -3.08
N GLU A 429 -4.67 -11.36 -2.40
CA GLU A 429 -4.48 -11.44 -0.95
C GLU A 429 -5.79 -11.20 -0.19
N VAL A 430 -6.61 -10.25 -0.67
CA VAL A 430 -7.95 -9.98 -0.13
C VAL A 430 -8.84 -11.23 -0.25
N ALA A 431 -8.87 -11.88 -1.41
CA ALA A 431 -9.64 -13.10 -1.63
C ALA A 431 -9.19 -14.22 -0.69
N ILE A 432 -7.88 -14.43 -0.55
CA ILE A 432 -7.29 -15.42 0.36
C ILE A 432 -7.69 -15.14 1.81
N LEU A 433 -7.61 -13.88 2.24
CA LEU A 433 -8.00 -13.49 3.60
C LEU A 433 -9.49 -13.73 3.85
N LEU A 434 -10.37 -13.36 2.92
CA LEU A 434 -11.82 -13.59 3.03
C LEU A 434 -12.16 -15.08 3.13
N VAL A 435 -11.47 -15.93 2.35
CA VAL A 435 -11.61 -17.39 2.45
C VAL A 435 -11.16 -17.86 3.85
N ALA A 436 -10.02 -17.39 4.35
CA ALA A 436 -9.53 -17.77 5.68
C ALA A 436 -10.47 -17.33 6.81
N LEU A 437 -11.03 -16.12 6.74
CA LEU A 437 -12.03 -15.60 7.68
C LEU A 437 -13.33 -16.42 7.62
N SER A 438 -13.75 -16.82 6.42
CA SER A 438 -14.93 -17.67 6.22
C SER A 438 -14.72 -19.06 6.82
N VAL A 439 -13.56 -19.68 6.55
CA VAL A 439 -13.19 -20.98 7.14
C VAL A 439 -13.16 -20.91 8.66
N LEU A 440 -12.56 -19.87 9.24
CA LEU A 440 -12.53 -19.68 10.69
C LEU A 440 -13.94 -19.52 11.29
N THR A 441 -14.81 -18.77 10.60
CA THR A 441 -16.21 -18.60 11.00
C THR A 441 -16.95 -19.94 11.00
N VAL A 442 -16.77 -20.75 9.96
CA VAL A 442 -17.32 -22.12 9.88
C VAL A 442 -16.77 -22.99 11.03
N ILE A 443 -15.48 -22.93 11.34
CA ILE A 443 -14.88 -23.67 12.46
C ILE A 443 -15.58 -23.33 13.79
N PHE A 444 -15.86 -22.06 14.06
CA PHE A 444 -16.54 -21.67 15.31
C PHE A 444 -18.01 -22.04 15.34
N PHE A 445 -18.72 -21.95 14.22
CA PHE A 445 -20.12 -22.35 14.14
C PHE A 445 -20.30 -23.86 14.32
N PHE A 446 -19.40 -24.66 13.73
CA PHE A 446 -19.39 -26.12 13.83
C PHE A 446 -18.45 -26.66 14.92
N GLN A 447 -18.10 -25.84 15.92
CA GLN A 447 -17.14 -26.21 16.96
C GLN A 447 -17.56 -27.48 17.74
N ASP A 448 -18.85 -27.65 18.05
CA ASP A 448 -19.39 -28.80 18.79
C ASP A 448 -19.19 -30.14 18.04
N TRP A 449 -19.15 -30.10 16.71
CA TRP A 449 -18.86 -31.25 15.88
C TRP A 449 -17.35 -31.51 15.80
N LEU A 450 -16.57 -30.44 15.63
CA LEU A 450 -15.12 -30.52 15.49
C LEU A 450 -14.47 -31.10 16.75
N VAL A 451 -14.84 -30.60 17.94
CA VAL A 451 -14.22 -30.98 19.23
C VAL A 451 -14.40 -32.44 19.60
N LYS A 452 -15.39 -33.14 19.03
CA LYS A 452 -15.58 -34.60 19.20
C LYS A 452 -14.50 -35.42 18.49
N ARG A 453 -13.74 -34.81 17.58
CA ARG A 453 -12.66 -35.44 16.81
C ARG A 453 -11.33 -34.78 17.22
N PRO A 454 -10.67 -35.25 18.30
CA PRO A 454 -9.51 -34.56 18.87
C PRO A 454 -8.35 -34.42 17.88
N VAL A 455 -8.03 -35.49 17.15
CA VAL A 455 -6.95 -35.48 16.13
C VAL A 455 -7.25 -34.50 14.99
N LEU A 456 -8.51 -34.44 14.53
CA LEU A 456 -8.91 -33.50 13.49
C LEU A 456 -8.83 -32.06 14.00
N THR A 457 -9.30 -31.81 15.22
CA THR A 457 -9.25 -30.49 15.86
C THR A 457 -7.81 -29.97 15.95
N ASP A 458 -6.88 -30.81 16.42
CA ASP A 458 -5.48 -30.42 16.54
C ASP A 458 -4.82 -30.17 15.17
N ARG A 459 -5.08 -31.03 14.17
CA ARG A 459 -4.58 -30.83 12.79
C ARG A 459 -5.12 -29.56 12.15
N VAL A 460 -6.42 -29.29 12.27
CA VAL A 460 -7.04 -28.06 11.77
C VAL A 460 -6.44 -26.84 12.45
N ARG A 461 -6.26 -26.89 13.78
CA ARG A 461 -5.63 -25.82 14.54
C ARG A 461 -4.20 -25.54 14.06
N VAL A 462 -3.35 -26.57 14.00
CA VAL A 462 -1.95 -26.42 13.58
C VAL A 462 -1.86 -25.94 12.13
N GLY A 463 -2.67 -26.50 11.23
CA GLY A 463 -2.73 -26.07 9.83
C GLY A 463 -3.13 -24.60 9.69
N PHE A 464 -4.15 -24.16 10.43
CA PHE A 464 -4.56 -22.76 10.45
C PHE A 464 -3.47 -21.84 10.99
N LEU A 465 -2.78 -22.22 12.08
CA LEU A 465 -1.69 -21.42 12.64
C LEU A 465 -0.49 -21.31 11.70
N ILE A 466 -0.15 -22.39 10.97
CA ILE A 466 0.88 -22.34 9.92
C ILE A 466 0.44 -21.37 8.82
N PHE A 467 -0.78 -21.48 8.32
CA PHE A 467 -1.30 -20.54 7.33
C PHE A 467 -1.29 -19.08 7.83
N THR A 468 -1.70 -18.83 9.08
CA THR A 468 -1.66 -17.49 9.67
C THR A 468 -0.23 -16.95 9.74
N LEU A 469 0.75 -17.75 10.16
CA LEU A 469 2.13 -17.31 10.28
C LEU A 469 2.76 -17.02 8.89
N PHE A 470 2.67 -17.98 7.97
CA PHE A 470 3.34 -17.90 6.68
C PHE A 470 2.56 -17.09 5.64
N GLY A 471 1.24 -17.27 5.57
CA GLY A 471 0.35 -16.61 4.61
C GLY A 471 -0.02 -15.18 5.03
N ILE A 472 -0.68 -15.03 6.18
CA ILE A 472 -1.11 -13.70 6.66
C ILE A 472 0.09 -12.88 7.16
N GLY A 473 0.97 -13.50 7.94
CA GLY A 473 2.14 -12.85 8.54
C GLY A 473 3.26 -12.55 7.55
N TRP A 474 4.02 -13.56 7.13
CA TRP A 474 5.25 -13.34 6.36
C TRP A 474 5.04 -13.06 4.86
N TYR A 475 3.96 -13.55 4.26
CA TYR A 475 3.67 -13.26 2.86
C TYR A 475 2.91 -11.93 2.71
N ALA A 476 1.78 -11.78 3.41
CA ALA A 476 0.91 -10.61 3.27
C ALA A 476 1.24 -9.43 4.21
N ASN A 477 2.14 -9.61 5.19
CA ASN A 477 2.52 -8.61 6.20
C ASN A 477 1.33 -8.03 7.00
N ALA A 478 0.23 -8.79 7.08
CA ALA A 478 -1.01 -8.35 7.72
C ALA A 478 -1.00 -8.69 9.22
N GLN A 479 -0.32 -7.85 10.01
CA GLN A 479 -0.25 -7.97 11.46
C GLN A 479 -0.80 -6.70 12.09
N LEU A 480 -1.83 -6.83 12.93
CA LEU A 480 -2.31 -5.69 13.70
C LEU A 480 -1.34 -5.41 14.85
N SER A 481 -1.24 -4.12 15.16
CA SER A 481 -0.43 -3.55 16.22
C SER A 481 -1.29 -2.63 17.10
N VAL A 482 -0.79 -2.32 18.30
CA VAL A 482 -1.35 -1.26 19.13
C VAL A 482 -1.39 0.08 18.37
N VAL A 483 -0.44 0.35 17.47
CA VAL A 483 -0.41 1.59 16.67
C VAL A 483 -1.67 1.73 15.83
N ASN A 484 -2.20 0.65 15.25
CA ASN A 484 -3.45 0.73 14.49
C ASN A 484 -4.63 1.15 15.38
N ILE A 485 -4.65 0.73 16.65
CA ILE A 485 -5.69 1.15 17.61
C ILE A 485 -5.53 2.63 17.94
N LEU A 486 -4.29 3.05 18.23
CA LEU A 486 -3.98 4.43 18.56
C LEU A 486 -4.28 5.36 17.38
N ALA A 487 -4.02 4.94 16.15
CA ALA A 487 -4.38 5.66 14.94
C ALA A 487 -5.89 5.85 14.78
N VAL A 488 -6.71 4.80 15.01
CA VAL A 488 -8.18 4.92 15.00
C VAL A 488 -8.65 5.88 16.11
N LEU A 489 -8.11 5.76 17.31
CA LEU A 489 -8.49 6.61 18.45
C LEU A 489 -8.08 8.06 18.23
N ASN A 490 -6.91 8.30 17.63
CA ASN A 490 -6.42 9.62 17.28
C ASN A 490 -7.27 10.23 16.15
N ALA A 491 -7.57 9.48 15.09
CA ALA A 491 -8.46 9.92 14.00
C ALA A 491 -9.86 10.31 14.48
N LEU A 492 -10.39 9.69 15.54
CA LEU A 492 -11.65 10.11 16.15
C LEU A 492 -11.57 11.49 16.85
N VAL A 493 -10.37 11.92 17.24
CA VAL A 493 -10.11 13.20 17.92
C VAL A 493 -9.66 14.28 16.94
N SER A 494 -8.81 13.94 15.96
CA SER A 494 -8.18 14.87 15.02
C SER A 494 -8.91 15.03 13.68
N GLY A 495 -9.95 14.22 13.42
CA GLY A 495 -10.68 14.20 12.15
C GLY A 495 -10.51 12.85 11.44
N PHE A 496 -11.64 12.24 11.08
CA PHE A 496 -11.66 10.88 10.54
C PHE A 496 -11.69 10.93 9.01
N ASP A 497 -10.63 10.44 8.35
CA ASP A 497 -10.62 10.22 6.90
C ASP A 497 -10.57 8.71 6.57
N TRP A 498 -11.58 8.26 5.82
CA TRP A 498 -11.70 6.86 5.35
C TRP A 498 -10.60 6.48 4.38
N SER A 499 -10.00 7.45 3.67
CA SER A 499 -8.98 7.21 2.66
C SER A 499 -7.79 6.44 3.24
N TYR A 500 -7.22 6.91 4.36
CA TYR A 500 -6.08 6.28 5.03
C TYR A 500 -6.36 4.86 5.51
N PHE A 501 -7.56 4.60 6.05
CA PHE A 501 -7.92 3.25 6.49
C PHE A 501 -8.11 2.27 5.32
N LEU A 502 -8.59 2.76 4.18
CA LEU A 502 -8.80 1.96 2.98
C LEU A 502 -7.50 1.68 2.20
N MET A 503 -6.42 2.41 2.48
CA MET A 503 -5.10 2.17 1.87
C MET A 503 -4.50 0.81 2.24
N GLU A 504 -4.86 0.22 3.38
CA GLU A 504 -4.41 -1.13 3.75
C GLU A 504 -5.58 -2.14 3.75
N PRO A 505 -5.95 -2.72 2.59
CA PRO A 505 -7.15 -3.55 2.45
C PRO A 505 -7.21 -4.72 3.45
N LEU A 506 -6.08 -5.39 3.67
CA LEU A 506 -5.99 -6.56 4.55
C LEU A 506 -6.19 -6.18 6.03
N ILE A 507 -5.57 -5.08 6.47
CA ILE A 507 -5.69 -4.57 7.83
C ILE A 507 -7.12 -4.08 8.07
N PHE A 508 -7.73 -3.41 7.10
CA PHE A 508 -9.12 -3.00 7.14
C PHE A 508 -10.08 -4.19 7.31
N LEU A 509 -9.91 -5.25 6.50
CA LEU A 509 -10.71 -6.48 6.61
C LEU A 509 -10.49 -7.20 7.94
N LEU A 510 -9.25 -7.26 8.44
CA LEU A 510 -8.96 -7.82 9.76
C LEU A 510 -9.66 -7.03 10.88
N TRP A 511 -9.67 -5.69 10.81
CA TRP A 511 -10.40 -4.85 11.75
C TRP A 511 -11.91 -5.10 11.72
N GLY A 512 -12.52 -5.17 10.53
CA GLY A 512 -13.92 -5.54 10.38
C GLY A 512 -14.22 -6.93 10.98
N SER A 513 -13.32 -7.89 10.78
CA SER A 513 -13.43 -9.23 11.37
C SER A 513 -13.31 -9.20 12.90
N ILE A 514 -12.46 -8.35 13.47
CA ILE A 514 -12.29 -8.18 14.92
C ILE A 514 -13.53 -7.54 15.53
N ALA A 515 -14.07 -6.48 14.91
CA ALA A 515 -15.28 -5.84 15.38
C ALA A 515 -16.43 -6.87 15.48
N THR A 516 -16.56 -7.72 14.44
CA THR A 516 -17.53 -8.83 14.44
C THR A 516 -17.18 -9.88 15.50
N ALA A 517 -15.92 -10.29 15.61
CA ALA A 517 -15.48 -11.29 16.58
C ALA A 517 -15.68 -10.86 18.03
N LEU A 518 -15.44 -9.58 18.35
CA LEU A 518 -15.62 -9.02 19.70
C LEU A 518 -17.07 -9.18 20.18
N LEU A 519 -18.04 -9.02 19.28
CA LEU A 519 -19.47 -9.15 19.55
C LEU A 519 -19.88 -10.60 19.89
N PHE A 520 -19.33 -11.59 19.19
CA PHE A 520 -19.75 -13.00 19.29
C PHE A 520 -18.83 -13.89 20.16
N TRP A 521 -17.50 -13.72 20.06
CA TRP A 521 -16.47 -14.58 20.68
C TRP A 521 -15.38 -13.79 21.43
N ALA A 522 -15.57 -12.49 21.67
CA ALA A 522 -14.56 -11.60 22.24
C ALA A 522 -13.26 -11.58 21.40
N ARG A 523 -12.09 -11.30 22.00
CA ARG A 523 -10.79 -11.21 21.30
C ARG A 523 -10.21 -12.54 20.82
N GLY A 524 -10.85 -13.66 21.18
CA GLY A 524 -10.34 -15.01 21.00
C GLY A 524 -10.03 -15.39 19.54
N PRO A 525 -10.94 -15.16 18.57
CA PRO A 525 -10.71 -15.44 17.16
C PRO A 525 -9.44 -14.79 16.61
N TYR A 526 -9.19 -13.52 16.95
CA TYR A 526 -8.01 -12.83 16.47
C TYR A 526 -6.73 -13.31 17.18
N CYS A 527 -6.62 -13.09 18.49
CA CYS A 527 -5.40 -13.38 19.24
C CYS A 527 -5.04 -14.89 19.27
N GLY A 528 -6.04 -15.76 19.14
CA GLY A 528 -5.88 -17.21 19.16
C GLY A 528 -5.63 -17.88 17.81
N TRP A 529 -6.17 -17.32 16.71
CA TRP A 529 -6.15 -17.95 15.38
C TRP A 529 -5.58 -17.06 14.27
N LEU A 530 -5.97 -15.79 14.19
CA LEU A 530 -5.58 -14.88 13.09
C LEU A 530 -4.31 -14.06 13.36
N CYS A 531 -3.83 -13.96 14.60
CA CYS A 531 -2.63 -13.19 14.92
C CYS A 531 -1.34 -13.97 14.53
N PRO A 532 -0.54 -13.49 13.55
CA PRO A 532 0.70 -14.17 13.16
C PRO A 532 1.71 -14.32 14.30
N PHE A 533 1.91 -13.27 15.10
CA PHE A 533 2.82 -13.35 16.25
C PHE A 533 2.34 -14.32 17.34
N GLY A 534 1.03 -14.45 17.52
CA GLY A 534 0.45 -15.46 18.41
C GLY A 534 0.66 -16.88 17.88
N ALA A 535 0.49 -17.07 16.57
CA ALA A 535 0.75 -18.34 15.89
C ALA A 535 2.23 -18.75 15.99
N LEU A 536 3.16 -17.80 15.79
CA LEU A 536 4.60 -18.01 15.98
C LEU A 536 4.91 -18.57 17.37
N GLN A 537 4.41 -17.93 18.43
CA GLN A 537 4.65 -18.38 19.81
C GLN A 537 4.07 -19.77 20.09
N GLU A 538 2.87 -20.08 19.60
CA GLU A 538 2.26 -21.39 19.83
C GLU A 538 2.99 -22.50 19.05
N LEU A 539 3.32 -22.27 17.78
CA LEU A 539 4.08 -23.23 16.96
C LEU A 539 5.47 -23.47 17.55
N MET A 540 6.16 -22.39 17.96
CA MET A 540 7.46 -22.47 18.60
C MET A 540 7.40 -23.24 19.93
N ASN A 541 6.37 -23.03 20.76
CA ASN A 541 6.19 -23.80 22.00
C ASN A 541 5.84 -25.28 21.74
N ARG A 542 5.08 -25.58 20.67
CA ARG A 542 4.83 -26.98 20.25
C ARG A 542 6.11 -27.67 19.84
N VAL A 543 6.99 -26.99 19.09
CA VAL A 543 8.33 -27.49 18.77
C VAL A 543 9.13 -27.68 20.06
N ALA A 544 9.09 -26.74 21.00
CA ALA A 544 9.75 -26.85 22.30
C ALA A 544 9.31 -28.10 23.10
N LYS A 545 8.00 -28.38 23.13
CA LYS A 545 7.44 -29.60 23.74
C LYS A 545 7.90 -30.88 23.02
N LEU A 546 8.02 -30.84 21.69
CA LEU A 546 8.51 -31.96 20.89
C LEU A 546 9.99 -32.29 21.21
N ILE A 547 10.83 -31.26 21.39
CA ILE A 547 12.23 -31.41 21.83
C ILE A 547 12.38 -31.52 23.36
N ARG A 548 11.28 -31.70 24.09
CA ARG A 548 11.20 -31.93 25.54
C ARG A 548 11.76 -30.79 26.42
N ILE A 549 11.63 -29.54 26.00
CA ILE A 549 11.89 -28.38 26.86
C ILE A 549 10.87 -28.36 28.02
N PRO A 550 11.32 -28.17 29.28
CA PRO A 550 10.43 -28.16 30.44
C PRO A 550 9.41 -27.03 30.36
N GLN A 551 8.13 -27.37 30.56
CA GLN A 551 7.03 -26.41 30.56
C GLN A 551 6.74 -25.95 31.99
N ILE A 552 6.74 -24.64 32.20
CA ILE A 552 6.56 -24.02 33.53
C ILE A 552 5.13 -23.50 33.65
N SER A 553 4.35 -24.06 34.58
CA SER A 553 3.06 -23.49 34.98
C SER A 553 3.27 -22.46 36.08
N VAL A 554 2.76 -21.24 35.86
CA VAL A 554 2.95 -20.13 36.79
C VAL A 554 1.92 -20.24 37.91
N SER A 555 2.34 -19.94 39.15
CA SER A 555 1.43 -19.95 40.30
C SER A 555 0.32 -18.90 40.12
N TRP A 556 -0.90 -19.23 40.55
CA TRP A 556 -2.08 -18.42 40.24
C TRP A 556 -1.97 -16.97 40.71
N GLY A 557 -1.48 -16.73 41.93
CA GLY A 557 -1.37 -15.37 42.48
C GLY A 557 -0.35 -14.50 41.75
N PHE A 558 0.75 -15.08 41.28
CA PHE A 558 1.75 -14.35 40.48
C PHE A 558 1.22 -14.12 39.06
N HIS A 559 0.57 -15.12 38.50
CA HIS A 559 -0.06 -15.07 37.19
C HIS A 559 -1.08 -13.92 37.08
N GLU A 560 -2.00 -13.83 38.04
CA GLU A 560 -3.08 -12.83 38.05
C GLU A 560 -2.54 -11.40 38.14
N ARG A 561 -1.45 -11.19 38.89
CA ARG A 561 -0.77 -9.88 38.97
C ARG A 561 -0.03 -9.52 37.68
N LEU A 562 0.64 -10.49 37.07
CA LEU A 562 1.35 -10.27 35.81
C LEU A 562 0.42 -9.90 34.65
N TRP A 563 -0.86 -10.29 34.69
CA TRP A 563 -1.83 -9.82 33.70
C TRP A 563 -1.97 -8.30 33.68
N ALA A 564 -1.84 -7.62 34.82
CA ALA A 564 -1.95 -6.18 34.91
C ALA A 564 -0.86 -5.47 34.09
N LEU A 565 0.29 -6.10 33.86
CA LEU A 565 1.44 -5.50 33.19
C LEU A 565 1.12 -5.08 31.75
N LYS A 566 0.49 -5.93 30.95
CA LYS A 566 0.06 -5.55 29.58
C LYS A 566 -0.96 -4.40 29.56
N TYR A 567 -1.84 -4.31 30.56
CA TYR A 567 -2.80 -3.20 30.67
C TYR A 567 -2.07 -1.91 31.05
N LEU A 568 -1.08 -1.98 31.94
CA LEU A 568 -0.22 -0.84 32.27
C LEU A 568 0.55 -0.34 31.04
N ILE A 569 1.19 -1.26 30.28
CA ILE A 569 1.90 -0.92 29.04
C ILE A 569 0.95 -0.22 28.06
N PHE A 570 -0.26 -0.77 27.85
CA PHE A 570 -1.26 -0.16 26.99
C PHE A 570 -1.69 1.24 27.46
N LEU A 571 -1.96 1.42 28.76
CA LEU A 571 -2.35 2.73 29.32
C LEU A 571 -1.24 3.78 29.18
N VAL A 572 0.02 3.38 29.37
CA VAL A 572 1.17 4.26 29.15
C VAL A 572 1.26 4.67 27.68
N LEU A 573 1.21 3.71 26.75
CA LEU A 573 1.24 3.99 25.31
C LEU A 573 0.08 4.90 24.87
N PHE A 574 -1.13 4.63 25.38
CA PHE A 574 -2.30 5.45 25.11
C PHE A 574 -2.12 6.87 25.67
N GLY A 575 -1.61 7.01 26.89
CA GLY A 575 -1.31 8.31 27.50
C GLY A 575 -0.34 9.14 26.66
N PHE A 576 0.75 8.54 26.17
CA PHE A 576 1.69 9.21 25.28
C PHE A 576 1.09 9.55 23.91
N SER A 577 0.23 8.69 23.37
CA SER A 577 -0.42 8.94 22.06
C SER A 577 -1.36 10.15 22.04
N LEU A 578 -1.89 10.54 23.21
CA LEU A 578 -2.69 11.76 23.33
C LEU A 578 -1.83 13.03 23.31
N HIS A 579 -0.53 12.91 23.63
CA HIS A 579 0.40 14.03 23.63
C HIS A 579 1.15 14.15 22.29
N SER A 580 1.66 13.04 21.77
CA SER A 580 2.36 12.98 20.49
C SER A 580 2.26 11.58 19.90
N LEU A 581 1.74 11.49 18.67
CA LEU A 581 1.64 10.24 17.93
C LEU A 581 3.02 9.64 17.65
N GLU A 582 4.01 10.48 17.33
CA GLU A 582 5.39 10.07 17.07
C GLU A 582 6.01 9.36 18.28
N TRP A 583 5.83 9.91 19.49
CA TRP A 583 6.31 9.27 20.71
C TRP A 583 5.63 7.93 20.97
N ALA A 584 4.32 7.83 20.70
CA ALA A 584 3.60 6.58 20.84
C ALA A 584 4.09 5.52 19.84
N GLU A 585 4.41 5.89 18.60
CA GLU A 585 4.97 4.97 17.61
C GLU A 585 6.37 4.46 17.99
N ARG A 586 7.24 5.36 18.48
CA ARG A 586 8.58 4.97 18.98
C ARG A 586 8.48 4.03 20.18
N LEU A 587 7.57 4.31 21.13
CA LEU A 587 7.36 3.44 22.29
C LEU A 587 6.64 2.14 21.94
N ALA A 588 5.84 2.12 20.87
CA ALA A 588 5.18 0.92 20.37
C ALA A 588 6.16 -0.13 19.80
N GLU A 589 7.45 0.20 19.67
CA GLU A 589 8.51 -0.79 19.40
C GLU A 589 8.65 -1.86 20.49
N VAL A 590 8.03 -1.66 21.65
CA VAL A 590 7.81 -2.71 22.65
C VAL A 590 7.09 -3.94 22.04
N GLU A 591 6.33 -3.74 20.97
CA GLU A 591 5.76 -4.82 20.16
C GLU A 591 6.81 -5.40 19.20
N PRO A 592 7.26 -6.66 19.40
CA PRO A 592 8.24 -7.28 18.51
C PRO A 592 7.63 -7.66 17.15
N PHE A 593 6.41 -7.20 16.83
CA PHE A 593 5.65 -7.52 15.62
C PHE A 593 6.37 -7.05 14.36
N LYS A 594 6.89 -5.81 14.37
CA LYS A 594 7.63 -5.23 13.25
C LYS A 594 8.88 -6.05 12.95
N THR A 595 9.62 -6.46 13.99
CA THR A 595 10.85 -7.25 13.84
C THR A 595 10.58 -8.71 13.46
N ALA A 596 9.67 -9.39 14.16
CA ALA A 596 9.48 -10.83 14.02
C ALA A 596 8.57 -11.23 12.83
N ILE A 597 7.57 -10.42 12.51
CA ILE A 597 6.60 -10.72 11.45
C ILE A 597 6.92 -9.88 10.20
N ILE A 598 6.80 -8.56 10.28
CA ILE A 598 6.89 -7.70 9.08
C ILE A 598 8.29 -7.78 8.45
N LEU A 599 9.35 -7.60 9.25
CA LEU A 599 10.74 -7.58 8.80
C LEU A 599 11.44 -8.94 8.86
N LYS A 600 10.78 -10.01 9.33
CA LYS A 600 11.32 -11.38 9.29
C LYS A 600 12.73 -11.51 9.91
N PHE A 601 12.96 -10.80 11.02
CA PHE A 601 14.26 -10.69 11.70
C PHE A 601 15.38 -10.00 10.90
N GLN A 602 15.06 -9.36 9.77
CA GLN A 602 15.98 -8.52 8.99
C GLN A 602 15.95 -7.07 9.52
N ARG A 603 16.43 -6.87 10.75
CA ARG A 603 16.54 -5.54 11.38
C ARG A 603 17.89 -5.42 12.10
N THR A 604 18.26 -4.20 12.52
CA THR A 604 19.49 -3.99 13.30
C THR A 604 19.50 -4.85 14.56
N TRP A 605 20.70 -5.30 14.93
CA TRP A 605 20.92 -6.30 15.99
C TRP A 605 20.22 -6.02 17.33
N PRO A 606 20.13 -4.76 17.84
CA PRO A 606 19.42 -4.49 19.10
C PRO A 606 17.94 -4.91 19.06
N PHE A 607 17.25 -4.66 17.96
CA PHE A 607 15.82 -5.02 17.82
C PHE A 607 15.62 -6.52 17.65
N VAL A 608 16.52 -7.19 16.93
CA VAL A 608 16.50 -8.64 16.79
C VAL A 608 16.74 -9.30 18.14
N LEU A 609 17.74 -8.82 18.90
CA LEU A 609 18.04 -9.30 20.24
C LEU A 609 16.84 -9.13 21.17
N PHE A 610 16.19 -7.97 21.14
CA PHE A 610 14.97 -7.73 21.92
C PHE A 610 13.83 -8.70 21.54
N ALA A 611 13.55 -8.86 20.24
CA ALA A 611 12.50 -9.78 19.78
C ALA A 611 12.77 -11.23 20.21
N VAL A 612 14.02 -11.69 20.11
CA VAL A 612 14.44 -13.01 20.57
C VAL A 612 14.33 -13.11 22.10
N ALA A 613 14.77 -12.11 22.85
CA ALA A 613 14.68 -12.08 24.31
C ALA A 613 13.22 -12.18 24.81
N VAL A 614 12.26 -11.64 24.05
CA VAL A 614 10.82 -11.75 24.34
C VAL A 614 10.24 -13.11 23.92
N LEU A 615 10.75 -13.72 22.85
CA LEU A 615 10.29 -15.02 22.36
C LEU A 615 10.83 -16.20 23.17
N VAL A 616 12.08 -16.14 23.66
CA VAL A 616 12.74 -17.24 24.40
C VAL A 616 11.94 -17.69 25.63
N PRO A 617 11.40 -16.80 26.50
CA PRO A 617 10.50 -17.20 27.58
C PRO A 617 9.27 -17.99 27.10
N GLY A 618 8.82 -17.74 25.86
CA GLY A 618 7.74 -18.46 25.18
C GLY A 618 7.99 -19.96 24.98
N LEU A 619 9.26 -20.39 24.99
CA LEU A 619 9.64 -21.80 24.93
C LEU A 619 9.29 -22.57 26.20
N PHE A 620 9.34 -21.89 27.36
CA PHE A 620 9.06 -22.47 28.68
C PHE A 620 7.64 -22.18 29.16
N ILE A 621 7.13 -20.98 28.85
CA ILE A 621 5.79 -20.52 29.19
C ILE A 621 5.04 -20.25 27.89
N GLU A 622 4.08 -21.11 27.56
CA GLU A 622 3.30 -21.00 26.33
C GLU A 622 2.66 -19.60 26.18
N ARG A 623 2.88 -18.97 25.02
CA ARG A 623 2.38 -17.62 24.66
C ARG A 623 2.72 -16.53 25.69
N PHE A 624 3.92 -16.57 26.27
CA PHE A 624 4.42 -15.62 27.28
C PHE A 624 4.12 -14.14 26.96
N TYR A 625 4.48 -13.67 25.75
CA TYR A 625 4.29 -12.26 25.38
C TYR A 625 2.81 -11.89 25.28
N CYS A 626 2.00 -12.71 24.60
CA CYS A 626 0.55 -12.47 24.48
C CYS A 626 -0.16 -12.47 25.84
N ARG A 627 0.40 -13.20 26.81
CA ARG A 627 -0.16 -13.36 28.15
C ARG A 627 0.15 -12.16 29.06
N TYR A 628 1.34 -11.57 28.97
CA TYR A 628 1.82 -10.61 29.96
C TYR A 628 2.26 -9.24 29.44
N LEU A 629 2.63 -9.13 28.17
CA LEU A 629 3.28 -7.92 27.65
C LEU A 629 2.51 -7.26 26.50
N CYS A 630 1.71 -8.02 25.75
CA CYS A 630 1.05 -7.55 24.52
C CYS A 630 0.00 -6.44 24.77
N PRO A 631 0.28 -5.18 24.38
CA PRO A 631 -0.64 -4.05 24.58
C PRO A 631 -1.85 -4.12 23.64
N LEU A 632 -1.67 -4.56 22.38
CA LEU A 632 -2.78 -4.87 21.49
C LEU A 632 -3.78 -5.85 22.12
N GLY A 633 -3.26 -6.90 22.77
CA GLY A 633 -4.10 -7.88 23.46
C GLY A 633 -4.85 -7.29 24.64
N ALA A 634 -4.27 -6.32 25.35
CA ALA A 634 -4.92 -5.61 26.44
C ALA A 634 -6.05 -4.70 25.93
N ALA A 635 -5.80 -3.94 24.86
CA ALA A 635 -6.79 -3.09 24.22
C ALA A 635 -8.02 -3.88 23.75
N LEU A 636 -7.80 -5.01 23.05
CA LEU A 636 -8.88 -5.88 22.57
C LEU A 636 -9.62 -6.62 23.70
N ALA A 637 -9.03 -6.69 24.91
CA ALA A 637 -9.69 -7.32 26.05
C ALA A 637 -10.74 -6.41 26.72
N ILE A 638 -10.64 -5.08 26.58
CA ILE A 638 -11.55 -4.12 27.23
C ILE A 638 -13.00 -4.30 26.71
N PRO A 639 -13.27 -4.34 25.40
CA PRO A 639 -14.62 -4.55 24.88
C PRO A 639 -15.10 -6.01 25.03
N GLY A 640 -14.21 -6.96 25.32
CA GLY A 640 -14.51 -8.39 25.34
C GLY A 640 -15.59 -8.82 26.34
N ARG A 641 -15.90 -7.99 27.34
CA ARG A 641 -17.00 -8.23 28.30
C ARG A 641 -18.39 -7.95 27.70
N LEU A 642 -18.47 -7.20 26.59
CA LEU A 642 -19.73 -6.86 25.89
C LEU A 642 -20.25 -7.97 24.97
N ARG A 643 -19.61 -9.15 24.95
CA ARG A 643 -20.03 -10.27 24.10
C ARG A 643 -21.48 -10.69 24.40
N MET A 644 -22.21 -11.07 23.37
CA MET A 644 -23.63 -11.46 23.51
C MET A 644 -23.83 -12.93 23.91
N PHE A 645 -22.86 -13.82 23.67
CA PHE A 645 -23.04 -15.27 23.82
C PHE A 645 -21.89 -16.00 24.53
N GLU A 646 -22.23 -16.98 25.37
CA GLU A 646 -21.28 -17.89 26.02
C GLU A 646 -21.25 -19.27 25.34
N TRP A 647 -20.42 -19.41 24.31
CA TRP A 647 -20.36 -20.64 23.50
C TRP A 647 -19.62 -21.81 24.17
N LEU A 648 -18.73 -21.55 25.12
CA LEU A 648 -17.89 -22.58 25.75
C LEU A 648 -18.64 -23.27 26.91
N LYS A 649 -18.95 -24.56 26.75
CA LYS A 649 -19.73 -25.33 27.72
C LYS A 649 -18.86 -25.83 28.87
N ARG A 650 -19.44 -25.89 30.07
CA ARG A 650 -18.83 -26.47 31.27
C ARG A 650 -19.86 -27.22 32.12
N TYR A 651 -19.39 -28.24 32.84
CA TYR A 651 -20.19 -28.94 33.86
C TYR A 651 -20.18 -28.19 35.20
N LYS A 652 -21.04 -28.57 36.15
CA LYS A 652 -21.09 -27.94 37.48
C LYS A 652 -19.89 -28.35 38.36
N GLU A 653 -19.37 -29.54 38.13
CA GLU A 653 -18.22 -30.14 38.83
C GLU A 653 -16.86 -29.55 38.36
N CYS A 654 -16.89 -28.69 37.35
CA CYS A 654 -15.75 -27.95 36.85
C CYS A 654 -15.31 -26.88 37.87
N GLY A 655 -14.06 -26.92 38.33
CA GLY A 655 -13.52 -26.05 39.37
C GLY A 655 -13.67 -26.62 40.78
N SER A 656 -14.66 -27.48 41.03
CA SER A 656 -14.78 -28.22 42.27
C SER A 656 -15.55 -29.53 42.07
N PRO A 657 -14.92 -30.72 42.18
CA PRO A 657 -13.51 -30.97 42.49
C PRO A 657 -12.56 -30.96 41.26
N CYS A 658 -13.07 -30.86 40.03
CA CYS A 658 -12.26 -31.07 38.82
C CYS A 658 -11.44 -29.82 38.41
N GLN A 659 -10.12 -29.95 38.32
CA GLN A 659 -9.20 -28.87 37.90
C GLN A 659 -8.52 -29.10 36.54
N ARG A 660 -8.88 -30.16 35.82
CA ARG A 660 -8.17 -30.62 34.61
C ARG A 660 -8.03 -29.53 33.54
N CYS A 661 -9.15 -28.95 33.09
CA CYS A 661 -9.10 -27.91 32.05
C CYS A 661 -8.34 -26.64 32.49
N ALA A 662 -8.30 -26.35 33.80
CA ALA A 662 -7.56 -25.19 34.31
C ALA A 662 -6.05 -25.40 34.26
N GLN A 663 -5.59 -26.63 34.54
CA GLN A 663 -4.18 -27.01 34.45
C GLN A 663 -3.68 -27.11 33.01
N GLU A 664 -4.53 -27.57 32.08
CA GLU A 664 -4.18 -27.73 30.66
C GLU A 664 -4.43 -26.44 29.82
N CYS A 665 -4.94 -25.36 30.41
CA CYS A 665 -5.19 -24.12 29.68
C CYS A 665 -3.88 -23.41 29.36
N MET A 666 -3.52 -23.31 28.07
CA MET A 666 -2.27 -22.70 27.59
C MET A 666 -2.00 -21.27 28.10
N VAL A 667 -3.05 -20.49 28.39
CA VAL A 667 -2.93 -19.13 28.94
C VAL A 667 -3.37 -19.00 30.40
N GLN A 668 -3.74 -20.13 31.03
CA GLN A 668 -4.31 -20.20 32.39
C GLN A 668 -5.49 -19.23 32.60
N ALA A 669 -6.36 -19.07 31.59
CA ALA A 669 -7.53 -18.17 31.65
C ALA A 669 -8.71 -18.74 32.46
N ILE A 670 -8.58 -19.92 33.06
CA ILE A 670 -9.64 -20.57 33.83
C ILE A 670 -9.35 -20.42 35.31
N HIS A 671 -10.25 -19.75 36.02
CA HIS A 671 -10.17 -19.58 37.47
C HIS A 671 -10.28 -20.92 38.20
N LYS A 672 -9.76 -20.99 39.43
CA LYS A 672 -9.85 -22.17 40.30
C LYS A 672 -11.30 -22.58 40.55
N GLU A 673 -12.24 -21.63 40.58
CA GLU A 673 -13.67 -21.89 40.74
C GLU A 673 -14.33 -22.45 39.47
N GLY A 674 -13.57 -22.62 38.38
CA GLY A 674 -14.08 -23.18 37.13
C GLY A 674 -14.74 -22.16 36.20
N LYS A 675 -14.63 -20.85 36.47
CA LYS A 675 -15.10 -19.82 35.52
C LYS A 675 -14.01 -19.50 34.50
N ILE A 676 -14.40 -19.30 33.24
CA ILE A 676 -13.48 -18.89 32.16
C ILE A 676 -13.43 -17.36 32.15
N ASN A 677 -12.24 -16.79 32.32
CA ASN A 677 -12.02 -15.37 32.13
C ASN A 677 -11.96 -15.04 30.63
N VAL A 678 -12.99 -14.36 30.15
CA VAL A 678 -13.20 -14.04 28.73
C VAL A 678 -12.19 -13.05 28.20
N ASN A 679 -11.71 -12.16 29.06
CA ASN A 679 -10.69 -11.16 28.74
C ASN A 679 -9.34 -11.83 28.50
N GLU A 680 -9.13 -13.03 29.02
CA GLU A 680 -7.87 -13.76 28.89
C GLU A 680 -7.93 -14.95 27.92
N CYS A 681 -9.11 -15.54 27.75
CA CYS A 681 -9.35 -16.67 26.87
C CYS A 681 -9.01 -16.36 25.39
N LEU A 682 -8.23 -17.25 24.77
CA LEU A 682 -7.86 -17.18 23.35
C LEU A 682 -8.69 -18.11 22.44
N TYR A 683 -9.81 -18.66 22.94
CA TYR A 683 -10.71 -19.53 22.17
C TYR A 683 -9.99 -20.67 21.41
N CYS A 684 -9.05 -21.36 22.07
CA CYS A 684 -8.31 -22.46 21.44
C CYS A 684 -9.09 -23.78 21.31
N LEU A 685 -10.28 -23.86 21.92
CA LEU A 685 -11.17 -25.04 21.97
C LEU A 685 -10.61 -26.28 22.70
N HIS A 686 -9.38 -26.26 23.22
CA HIS A 686 -8.80 -27.40 23.96
C HIS A 686 -9.68 -27.87 25.13
N CYS A 687 -10.21 -26.92 25.92
CA CYS A 687 -11.09 -27.26 27.04
C CYS A 687 -12.42 -27.89 26.60
N GLN A 688 -12.89 -27.61 25.38
CA GLN A 688 -14.10 -28.22 24.81
C GLN A 688 -13.83 -29.63 24.27
N VAL A 689 -12.63 -29.87 23.72
CA VAL A 689 -12.17 -31.23 23.37
C VAL A 689 -12.15 -32.10 24.62
N VAL A 690 -11.52 -31.63 25.69
CA VAL A 690 -11.52 -32.36 26.98
C VAL A 690 -12.94 -32.52 27.52
N TYR A 691 -13.81 -31.51 27.39
CA TYR A 691 -15.18 -31.56 27.89
C TYR A 691 -16.04 -32.69 27.30
N VAL A 692 -15.87 -33.00 26.01
CA VAL A 692 -16.65 -34.04 25.31
C VAL A 692 -16.00 -35.42 25.31
N ASP A 693 -14.73 -35.51 25.70
CA ASP A 693 -13.95 -36.75 25.69
C ASP A 693 -14.29 -37.61 26.93
N ASP A 694 -14.76 -38.82 26.70
CA ASP A 694 -15.18 -39.77 27.73
C ASP A 694 -14.03 -40.55 28.39
N HIS A 695 -12.82 -40.45 27.85
CA HIS A 695 -11.57 -40.94 28.43
C HIS A 695 -10.76 -39.84 29.14
N ALA A 696 -11.01 -38.56 28.85
CA ALA A 696 -10.30 -37.44 29.47
C ALA A 696 -11.12 -36.69 30.54
N CYS A 697 -12.42 -36.47 30.32
CA CYS A 697 -13.25 -35.72 31.26
C CYS A 697 -13.66 -36.58 32.47
N PRO A 698 -13.31 -36.23 33.72
CA PRO A 698 -13.70 -37.01 34.90
C PRO A 698 -15.21 -37.24 35.02
N VAL A 699 -16.03 -36.26 34.61
CA VAL A 699 -17.50 -36.38 34.62
C VAL A 699 -17.99 -37.42 33.62
N LEU A 700 -17.43 -37.44 32.41
CA LEU A 700 -17.82 -38.41 31.38
C LEU A 700 -17.24 -39.80 31.65
N ILE A 701 -16.01 -39.89 32.17
CA ILE A 701 -15.41 -41.14 32.64
C ILE A 701 -16.33 -41.79 33.68
N GLN A 702 -16.80 -41.03 34.69
CA GLN A 702 -17.75 -41.54 35.68
C GLN A 702 -19.07 -42.00 35.04
N LYS A 703 -19.61 -41.25 34.08
CA LYS A 703 -20.84 -41.64 33.35
C LYS A 703 -20.64 -42.90 32.52
N ARG A 704 -19.50 -43.03 31.84
CA ARG A 704 -19.16 -44.21 31.05
C ARG A 704 -18.96 -45.43 31.95
N LEU A 705 -18.14 -45.33 32.99
CA LEU A 705 -17.94 -46.41 33.97
C LEU A 705 -19.26 -46.85 34.63
N LYS A 706 -20.21 -45.92 34.86
CA LYS A 706 -21.54 -46.25 35.36
C LYS A 706 -22.41 -47.00 34.34
N ARG A 707 -22.26 -46.71 33.04
CA ARG A 707 -22.95 -47.41 31.94
C ARG A 707 -22.32 -48.78 31.64
N GLU A 708 -20.99 -48.87 31.73
CA GLU A 708 -20.20 -50.08 31.50
C GLU A 708 -20.24 -51.03 32.69
N ARG A 709 -20.57 -50.54 33.89
CA ARG A 709 -20.90 -51.41 35.02
C ARG A 709 -22.08 -52.29 34.61
N PRO A 710 -21.91 -53.62 34.54
CA PRO A 710 -23.02 -54.53 34.31
C PRO A 710 -24.09 -54.22 35.35
N SER A 711 -25.33 -54.07 34.92
CA SER A 711 -26.45 -53.92 35.84
C SER A 711 -26.34 -55.06 36.87
N LYS A 712 -26.24 -54.72 38.16
CA LYS A 712 -26.36 -55.72 39.22
C LYS A 712 -27.71 -56.48 39.13
N ALA A 713 -28.66 -56.02 38.32
CA ALA A 713 -29.88 -56.71 37.95
C ALA A 713 -29.67 -57.99 37.10
N ALA A 714 -28.49 -58.22 36.50
CA ALA A 714 -28.18 -59.49 35.83
C ALA A 714 -27.60 -60.57 36.79
N VAL A 715 -27.39 -60.24 38.08
CA VAL A 715 -26.86 -61.17 39.10
C VAL A 715 -27.97 -61.75 39.99
N ASP A 716 -29.22 -61.32 39.82
CA ASP A 716 -30.40 -61.96 40.45
C ASP A 716 -30.88 -63.22 39.69
N GLY A 717 -30.08 -63.73 38.75
CA GLY A 717 -30.23 -65.08 38.17
C GLY A 717 -30.06 -66.23 39.18
N LYS A 718 -29.77 -65.94 40.46
CA LYS A 718 -29.76 -66.93 41.55
C LYS A 718 -31.16 -67.47 41.90
N SER A 719 -32.25 -66.80 41.50
CA SER A 719 -33.60 -67.38 41.63
C SER A 719 -33.88 -68.47 40.58
N ALA A 720 -33.47 -68.29 39.33
CA ALA A 720 -33.75 -69.26 38.26
C ALA A 720 -32.98 -70.59 38.40
N ALA A 721 -31.74 -70.54 38.91
CA ALA A 721 -30.96 -71.75 39.18
C ALA A 721 -31.46 -72.49 40.43
N ALA A 722 -31.93 -71.78 41.46
CA ALA A 722 -32.55 -72.38 42.64
C ALA A 722 -33.91 -73.01 42.33
N GLN A 723 -34.74 -72.37 41.48
CA GLN A 723 -36.01 -72.93 41.00
C GLN A 723 -35.78 -74.17 40.12
N ARG A 724 -34.82 -74.14 39.18
CA ARG A 724 -34.49 -75.33 38.37
C ARG A 724 -33.95 -76.49 39.21
N LEU A 725 -33.18 -76.23 40.27
CA LEU A 725 -32.74 -77.29 41.18
C LEU A 725 -33.89 -77.85 42.02
N ALA A 726 -34.88 -77.03 42.39
CA ALA A 726 -36.08 -77.48 43.09
C ALA A 726 -36.98 -78.33 42.18
N ASP A 727 -37.15 -77.93 40.91
CA ASP A 727 -37.93 -78.66 39.91
C ASP A 727 -37.27 -80.01 39.54
N ILE A 728 -35.94 -80.04 39.41
CA ILE A 728 -35.19 -81.29 39.18
C ILE A 728 -35.28 -82.23 40.39
N LYS A 729 -35.25 -81.70 41.63
CA LYS A 729 -35.45 -82.51 42.84
C LYS A 729 -36.88 -83.02 42.98
N ALA A 730 -37.88 -82.26 42.53
CA ALA A 730 -39.28 -82.68 42.54
C ALA A 730 -39.54 -83.78 41.49
N GLN A 731 -38.96 -83.65 40.29
CA GLN A 731 -39.06 -84.68 39.23
C GLN A 731 -38.27 -85.95 39.57
N GLY A 732 -37.11 -85.81 40.22
CA GLY A 732 -36.31 -86.96 40.67
C GLY A 732 -36.97 -87.79 41.78
N LYS A 733 -37.91 -87.23 42.55
CA LYS A 733 -38.68 -87.97 43.57
C LYS A 733 -39.84 -88.78 43.00
N GLN A 734 -40.37 -88.43 41.83
CA GLN A 734 -41.45 -89.18 41.17
C GLN A 734 -40.96 -90.39 40.36
N GLN A 735 -39.67 -90.48 40.04
CA GLN A 735 -39.09 -91.59 39.27
C GLN A 735 -38.44 -92.70 40.11
N VAL A 736 -38.44 -92.60 41.45
CA VAL A 736 -37.83 -93.61 42.34
C VAL A 736 -38.86 -94.53 43.01
N GLU A 737 -40.17 -94.31 42.80
CA GLU A 737 -41.22 -95.15 43.39
C GLU A 737 -41.72 -96.28 42.47
N VAL A 738 -41.11 -96.46 41.30
CA VAL A 738 -41.42 -97.57 40.37
C VAL A 738 -40.12 -98.23 39.95
N ILE A 739 -39.63 -99.18 40.77
CA ILE A 739 -38.83 -100.39 40.45
C ILE A 739 -38.26 -100.88 41.81
N ALA A 740 -39.04 -101.69 42.53
CA ALA A 740 -38.57 -102.53 43.64
C ALA A 740 -39.64 -103.57 44.04
N VAL A 741 -39.88 -104.60 43.20
CA VAL A 741 -40.45 -105.94 43.49
C VAL A 741 -40.11 -106.78 42.23
N SER A 742 -39.50 -107.98 42.18
CA SER A 742 -39.17 -109.06 43.13
C SER A 742 -38.14 -110.01 42.50
N ASP A 743 -37.45 -110.75 43.38
CA ASP A 743 -36.66 -111.99 43.24
C ASP A 743 -35.22 -111.94 42.71
#